data_AF-A0AAJ4YAX1-F1
#
_entry.id   AF-A0AAJ4YAX1-F1
#
_cell.length_a   1.000
_cell.length_b   1.000
_cell.length_c   1.000
_cell.angle_alpha   90.00
_cell.angle_beta   90.00
_cell.angle_gamma   90.00
#
_symmetry.space_group_name_H-M   'P 1'
#
loop_
_entity.id
_entity.type
_entity.pdbx_description
1 polymer ?
#
loop_
_entity_poly.entity_id
_entity_poly.type
_entity_poly.pdbx_seq_one_letter_code
_entity_poly.pdbx_strand_id
1 'polypeptide(L)'
;MARSVLAGAVRVARWADAALRPGHGRAVSDGKGNLSDATVDHAARDLGLIPAQVVADWDMARLSGLVEVHGNILRPGWRLRVWDDDDSAVLRGWMALFDAWSIAYPQPADDECAGGDEVISAMPLVLSFLHLSGGSVRTDQLLDLLHARVAELRTDEQEFLQGQDVDLQRLDASNALVPLRDWALRALAHVGALTCGDGRATLTPLGSWAVWVKLEQIGVAAQSPAGNIEQSAEDMLRGCAQLRPSAARAEYRAWLAARPVGSAVTELLGAARGDDALLRGLAFEALRVVGAPAEPDVRAVLDEPTLRPYALLWLAEHDGIDPEDAHEVLTREEATWLWVDTAAAVTDHGEAPMLVRHLESALQPTVPALLDEVRAVGHPRTVQVLVALAAAHPDPVLAKAVRRAAFEVHLGAPTAHRGPDSPLTETASHMANPMTGSTTQGTALPPDAARPRADRGDGPPDSERSQWDDGAGWEPRLLVAELVEQAPPGREVPLHVQITRGSGDGATLKVFPLAAQGARLLITVHAPRLLALGDLQQELLILPGRDSDVLRFGLRTAAPGLHTVTVRAFHGGTFVGELRAQISVQADTPARDGPMLSAPLATLAFDPGEVTLQVLKGPDGAYSFQLLSETTYAPESFRLQAGDPRAAIERIYDELKRTAATAAPGTGADQNEARRRLRNLGVQLWATAVPNAVQRQFWEEADGITSLTVLGEHDVVPWELLYPLDDHHEGDGFLAEWLPVVRRVFGQDRVRALSLSRAAFVVPPGSPPEADQEVTALRATLGDAVLNGGTFTHRSAVSSLIEAGFDGLLHFACHNAFTSSGSRVAMADGPFDPIDLAYATQSGALRASRPLVFFNACRSAGEIDWFSTSLGWAPQFLRAGAGAFVGTLWPVRSDSALLFANAFYNHLVTKGQNLGEASLQARRAIRDQGGDPTWLAYAVYGSPAACAAP
;
A
#
# COMPACT_ATOMS: atom_id res chain seq x y z
N MET A 1 -18.13 -24.40 11.98
CA MET A 1 -19.28 -23.88 12.75
C MET A 1 -19.99 -22.73 12.02
N ALA A 2 -19.31 -21.68 11.58
CA ALA A 2 -19.94 -20.64 10.75
C ALA A 2 -20.63 -21.22 9.49
N ARG A 3 -19.97 -22.17 8.81
CA ARG A 3 -20.54 -22.94 7.69
C ARG A 3 -21.84 -23.68 8.02
N SER A 4 -21.97 -24.20 9.25
CA SER A 4 -23.20 -24.92 9.64
C SER A 4 -24.33 -23.96 9.97
N VAL A 5 -24.03 -22.79 10.56
CA VAL A 5 -25.03 -21.73 10.81
C VAL A 5 -25.59 -21.18 9.50
N LEU A 6 -24.71 -20.88 8.55
CA LEU A 6 -25.10 -20.29 7.25
C LEU A 6 -25.52 -21.33 6.20
N ALA A 7 -25.61 -22.62 6.54
CA ALA A 7 -25.89 -23.66 5.55
C ALA A 7 -27.24 -23.48 4.84
N GLY A 8 -28.27 -23.04 5.58
CA GLY A 8 -29.58 -22.71 5.02
C GLY A 8 -29.50 -21.52 4.04
N ALA A 9 -28.86 -20.44 4.48
CA ALA A 9 -28.63 -19.24 3.68
C ALA A 9 -27.88 -19.54 2.36
N VAL A 10 -26.81 -20.33 2.40
CA VAL A 10 -26.04 -20.72 1.21
C VAL A 10 -26.88 -21.56 0.25
N ARG A 11 -27.71 -22.46 0.77
CA ARG A 11 -28.59 -23.30 -0.04
C ARG A 11 -29.62 -22.44 -0.80
N VAL A 12 -30.25 -21.48 -0.13
CA VAL A 12 -31.18 -20.55 -0.79
C VAL A 12 -30.44 -19.63 -1.76
N ALA A 13 -29.25 -19.13 -1.41
CA ALA A 13 -28.42 -18.29 -2.28
C ALA A 13 -28.00 -19.02 -3.57
N ARG A 14 -27.57 -20.28 -3.48
CA ARG A 14 -27.23 -21.13 -4.65
C ARG A 14 -28.45 -21.44 -5.51
N TRP A 15 -29.60 -21.70 -4.89
CA TRP A 15 -30.86 -21.87 -5.62
C TRP A 15 -31.22 -20.59 -6.36
N ALA A 16 -31.11 -19.44 -5.71
CA ALA A 16 -31.44 -18.16 -6.32
C ALA A 16 -30.50 -17.80 -7.50
N ASP A 17 -29.19 -18.07 -7.39
CA ASP A 17 -28.25 -17.92 -8.52
C ASP A 17 -28.59 -18.86 -9.68
N ALA A 18 -29.06 -20.08 -9.41
CA ALA A 18 -29.44 -21.02 -10.46
C ALA A 18 -30.81 -20.71 -11.10
N ALA A 19 -31.80 -20.33 -10.29
CA ALA A 19 -33.20 -20.25 -10.69
C ALA A 19 -33.65 -18.84 -11.12
N LEU A 20 -32.95 -17.77 -10.69
CA LEU A 20 -33.37 -16.37 -10.89
C LEU A 20 -32.46 -15.58 -11.86
N ARG A 21 -31.53 -16.25 -12.56
CA ARG A 21 -30.64 -15.60 -13.56
C ARG A 21 -31.40 -14.99 -14.75
N PRO A 22 -30.92 -13.87 -15.34
CA PRO A 22 -31.55 -13.26 -16.51
C PRO A 22 -31.56 -14.22 -17.71
N GLY A 23 -32.75 -14.57 -18.21
CA GLY A 23 -32.95 -15.50 -19.34
C GLY A 23 -33.90 -16.67 -19.05
N HIS A 24 -34.23 -16.92 -17.78
CA HIS A 24 -35.30 -17.83 -17.37
C HIS A 24 -36.41 -17.02 -16.70
N GLY A 25 -37.50 -16.80 -17.43
CA GLY A 25 -38.57 -15.91 -17.00
C GLY A 25 -39.22 -16.30 -15.67
N ARG A 26 -39.48 -15.27 -14.85
CA ARG A 26 -40.27 -15.22 -13.59
C ARG A 26 -39.47 -15.41 -12.29
N ALA A 27 -38.90 -14.33 -11.76
CA ALA A 27 -39.56 -13.52 -10.72
C ALA A 27 -38.69 -12.30 -10.33
N VAL A 28 -39.37 -11.25 -9.88
CA VAL A 28 -38.88 -9.89 -9.62
C VAL A 28 -38.79 -9.73 -8.10
N SER A 29 -37.64 -9.31 -7.56
CA SER A 29 -37.58 -8.78 -6.19
C SER A 29 -38.48 -7.55 -6.10
N ASP A 30 -39.12 -7.32 -4.96
CA ASP A 30 -40.05 -6.20 -4.74
C ASP A 30 -39.39 -4.79 -4.75
N GLY A 31 -38.18 -4.67 -5.30
CA GLY A 31 -37.34 -3.48 -5.26
C GLY A 31 -36.71 -3.19 -3.89
N LYS A 32 -37.06 -3.95 -2.85
CA LYS A 32 -36.58 -3.78 -1.47
C LYS A 32 -35.66 -4.90 -0.97
N GLY A 33 -35.28 -5.82 -1.85
CA GLY A 33 -34.38 -6.93 -1.52
C GLY A 33 -35.07 -8.21 -1.02
N ASN A 34 -36.41 -8.23 -0.96
CA ASN A 34 -37.17 -9.39 -0.50
C ASN A 34 -37.64 -10.27 -1.66
N LEU A 35 -37.81 -11.57 -1.38
CA LEU A 35 -38.44 -12.50 -2.30
C LEU A 35 -39.96 -12.26 -2.35
N SER A 36 -40.55 -12.23 -3.55
CA SER A 36 -42.01 -12.21 -3.69
C SER A 36 -42.64 -13.52 -3.18
N ASP A 37 -43.89 -13.50 -2.70
CA ASP A 37 -44.61 -14.69 -2.23
C ASP A 37 -44.57 -15.84 -3.25
N ALA A 38 -44.70 -15.53 -4.54
CA ALA A 38 -44.61 -16.51 -5.62
C ALA A 38 -43.21 -17.14 -5.76
N THR A 39 -42.16 -16.35 -5.50
CA THR A 39 -40.76 -16.83 -5.49
C THR A 39 -40.49 -17.68 -4.25
N VAL A 40 -41.04 -17.30 -3.10
CA VAL A 40 -40.95 -18.06 -1.85
C VAL A 40 -41.60 -19.43 -2.01
N ASP A 41 -42.81 -19.50 -2.56
CA ASP A 41 -43.51 -20.77 -2.82
C ASP A 41 -42.82 -21.65 -3.88
N HIS A 42 -42.06 -21.03 -4.78
CA HIS A 42 -41.23 -21.75 -5.75
C HIS A 42 -40.01 -22.37 -5.06
N ALA A 43 -39.24 -21.56 -4.35
CA ALA A 43 -38.07 -22.00 -3.60
C ALA A 43 -38.43 -23.08 -2.57
N ALA A 44 -39.57 -22.93 -1.88
CA ALA A 44 -40.08 -23.88 -0.90
C ALA A 44 -40.29 -25.26 -1.53
N ARG A 45 -40.89 -25.33 -2.73
CA ARG A 45 -41.11 -26.58 -3.46
C ARG A 45 -39.80 -27.20 -3.95
N ASP A 46 -38.89 -26.40 -4.50
CA ASP A 46 -37.63 -26.89 -5.05
C ASP A 46 -36.65 -27.37 -3.97
N LEU A 47 -36.58 -26.66 -2.85
CA LEU A 47 -35.66 -26.94 -1.75
C LEU A 47 -36.26 -27.88 -0.69
N GLY A 48 -37.55 -28.22 -0.79
CA GLY A 48 -38.24 -29.03 0.21
C GLY A 48 -38.36 -28.34 1.57
N LEU A 49 -38.50 -27.01 1.58
CA LEU A 49 -38.59 -26.17 2.77
C LEU A 49 -40.00 -25.62 2.92
N ILE A 50 -40.37 -25.21 4.14
CA ILE A 50 -41.58 -24.41 4.35
C ILE A 50 -41.32 -22.94 3.93
N PRO A 51 -42.33 -22.21 3.43
CA PRO A 51 -42.18 -20.81 3.01
C PRO A 51 -41.47 -19.92 4.04
N ALA A 52 -41.82 -20.04 5.32
CA ALA A 52 -41.20 -19.28 6.39
C ALA A 52 -39.69 -19.53 6.54
N GLN A 53 -39.22 -20.77 6.28
CA GLN A 53 -37.79 -21.10 6.35
C GLN A 53 -37.02 -20.51 5.16
N VAL A 54 -37.64 -20.43 3.99
CA VAL A 54 -37.03 -19.80 2.81
C VAL A 54 -36.81 -18.32 3.06
N VAL A 55 -37.80 -17.62 3.63
CA VAL A 55 -37.68 -16.19 3.97
C VAL A 55 -36.56 -15.97 4.99
N ALA A 56 -36.52 -16.77 6.06
CA ALA A 56 -35.45 -16.66 7.06
C ALA A 56 -34.05 -16.95 6.49
N ASP A 57 -33.90 -18.01 5.69
CA ASP A 57 -32.63 -18.35 5.04
C ASP A 57 -32.22 -17.26 4.02
N TRP A 58 -33.19 -16.63 3.34
CA TRP A 58 -32.95 -15.51 2.42
C TRP A 58 -32.42 -14.28 3.14
N ASP A 59 -33.06 -13.88 4.23
CA ASP A 59 -32.64 -12.72 5.02
C ASP A 59 -31.24 -12.93 5.58
N MET A 60 -30.96 -14.14 6.09
CA MET A 60 -29.60 -14.51 6.50
C MET A 60 -28.60 -14.45 5.34
N ALA A 61 -28.98 -14.87 4.13
CA ALA A 61 -28.12 -14.80 2.95
C ALA A 61 -27.81 -13.35 2.55
N ARG A 62 -28.78 -12.44 2.65
CA ARG A 62 -28.60 -11.01 2.38
C ARG A 62 -27.70 -10.36 3.43
N LEU A 63 -28.01 -10.56 4.72
CA LEU A 63 -27.27 -9.95 5.84
C LEU A 63 -25.82 -10.47 5.96
N SER A 64 -25.57 -11.72 5.56
CA SER A 64 -24.21 -12.28 5.50
C SER A 64 -23.45 -11.94 4.21
N GLY A 65 -24.10 -11.25 3.26
CA GLY A 65 -23.52 -10.88 1.96
C GLY A 65 -23.19 -12.06 1.06
N LEU A 66 -23.99 -13.13 1.14
CA LEU A 66 -23.98 -14.27 0.21
C LEU A 66 -24.78 -13.97 -1.06
N VAL A 67 -25.74 -13.04 -0.97
CA VAL A 67 -26.53 -12.54 -2.10
C VAL A 67 -26.51 -11.03 -2.06
N GLU A 68 -26.38 -10.41 -3.23
CA GLU A 68 -26.37 -8.96 -3.40
C GLU A 68 -27.53 -8.57 -4.32
N VAL A 69 -28.40 -7.66 -3.87
CA VAL A 69 -29.58 -7.23 -4.62
C VAL A 69 -29.35 -5.83 -5.20
N HIS A 70 -29.28 -5.77 -6.52
CA HIS A 70 -28.97 -4.55 -7.27
C HIS A 70 -30.24 -4.08 -7.99
N GLY A 71 -31.03 -3.23 -7.34
CA GLY A 71 -32.36 -2.86 -7.83
C GLY A 71 -33.28 -4.08 -8.00
N ASN A 72 -33.54 -4.48 -9.24
CA ASN A 72 -34.33 -5.68 -9.58
C ASN A 72 -33.48 -6.88 -10.02
N ILE A 73 -32.16 -6.77 -9.96
CA ILE A 73 -31.22 -7.79 -10.41
C ILE A 73 -30.61 -8.48 -9.20
N LEU A 74 -30.73 -9.80 -9.16
CA LEU A 74 -30.06 -10.62 -8.18
C LEU A 74 -28.67 -11.01 -8.64
N ARG A 75 -27.66 -10.88 -7.79
CA ARG A 75 -26.31 -11.41 -8.04
C ARG A 75 -25.83 -12.30 -6.90
N PRO A 76 -25.07 -13.37 -7.20
CA PRO A 76 -24.38 -14.12 -6.17
C PRO A 76 -23.31 -13.22 -5.56
N GLY A 77 -23.36 -13.02 -4.24
CA GLY A 77 -22.36 -12.23 -3.54
C GLY A 77 -20.98 -12.86 -3.66
N TRP A 78 -19.91 -12.06 -3.56
CA TRP A 78 -18.55 -12.60 -3.72
C TRP A 78 -18.23 -13.71 -2.70
N ARG A 79 -18.81 -13.63 -1.48
CA ARG A 79 -18.67 -14.66 -0.44
C ARG A 79 -19.28 -15.99 -0.82
N LEU A 80 -20.31 -15.99 -1.68
CA LEU A 80 -20.90 -17.21 -2.21
C LEU A 80 -19.97 -17.88 -3.23
N ARG A 81 -19.24 -17.08 -4.02
CA ARG A 81 -18.30 -17.56 -5.05
C ARG A 81 -17.07 -18.24 -4.47
N VAL A 82 -16.55 -17.72 -3.36
CA VAL A 82 -15.41 -18.31 -2.63
C VAL A 82 -15.86 -19.16 -1.43
N TRP A 83 -17.15 -19.49 -1.34
CA TRP A 83 -17.72 -20.14 -0.17
C TRP A 83 -16.96 -21.42 0.19
N ASP A 84 -16.62 -22.27 -0.77
CA ASP A 84 -15.98 -23.56 -0.50
C ASP A 84 -14.48 -23.44 -0.19
N ASP A 85 -13.82 -22.34 -0.58
CA ASP A 85 -12.34 -22.23 -0.61
C ASP A 85 -11.75 -21.17 0.36
N ASP A 86 -12.55 -20.23 0.87
CA ASP A 86 -12.08 -19.16 1.79
C ASP A 86 -12.85 -19.17 3.13
N ASP A 87 -12.28 -19.81 4.14
CA ASP A 87 -12.84 -19.83 5.50
C ASP A 87 -12.88 -18.44 6.15
N SER A 88 -12.00 -17.51 5.75
CA SER A 88 -12.04 -16.13 6.25
C SER A 88 -13.24 -15.37 5.67
N ALA A 89 -13.61 -15.61 4.41
CA ALA A 89 -14.84 -15.07 3.81
C ALA A 89 -16.09 -15.56 4.53
N VAL A 90 -16.12 -16.84 4.92
CA VAL A 90 -17.21 -17.43 5.70
C VAL A 90 -17.32 -16.78 7.08
N LEU A 91 -16.20 -16.62 7.77
CA LEU A 91 -16.16 -15.94 9.08
C LEU A 91 -16.58 -14.47 8.98
N ARG A 92 -16.18 -13.76 7.92
CA ARG A 92 -16.63 -12.38 7.64
C ARG A 92 -18.13 -12.31 7.38
N GLY A 93 -18.69 -13.25 6.63
CA GLY A 93 -20.14 -13.32 6.36
C GLY A 93 -20.94 -13.62 7.64
N TRP A 94 -20.44 -14.53 8.49
CA TRP A 94 -21.08 -14.80 9.77
C TRP A 94 -20.96 -13.63 10.75
N MET A 95 -19.82 -12.92 10.80
CA MET A 95 -19.68 -11.72 11.63
C MET A 95 -20.68 -10.62 11.24
N ALA A 96 -20.91 -10.42 9.93
CA ALA A 96 -21.93 -9.48 9.46
C ALA A 96 -23.34 -9.89 9.90
N LEU A 97 -23.67 -11.19 9.86
CA LEU A 97 -24.93 -11.71 10.37
C LEU A 97 -25.04 -11.56 11.90
N PHE A 98 -23.95 -11.80 12.63
CA PHE A 98 -23.88 -11.60 14.08
C PHE A 98 -24.13 -10.15 14.46
N ASP A 99 -23.55 -9.20 13.73
CA ASP A 99 -23.75 -7.77 13.95
C ASP A 99 -25.18 -7.32 13.61
N ALA A 100 -25.84 -8.02 12.69
CA ALA A 100 -27.22 -7.77 12.27
C ALA A 100 -28.25 -8.68 12.97
N TRP A 101 -27.94 -9.25 14.14
CA TRP A 101 -28.79 -10.25 14.80
C TRP A 101 -30.23 -9.79 15.05
N SER A 102 -30.45 -8.50 15.38
CA SER A 102 -31.77 -7.93 15.65
C SER A 102 -32.58 -7.68 14.38
N ILE A 103 -31.90 -7.56 13.23
CA ILE A 103 -32.52 -7.44 11.91
C ILE A 103 -32.84 -8.84 11.38
N ALA A 104 -31.94 -9.81 11.58
CA ALA A 104 -32.14 -11.20 11.19
C ALA A 104 -33.29 -11.88 11.96
N TYR A 105 -33.58 -11.40 13.17
CA TYR A 105 -34.68 -11.91 14.00
C TYR A 105 -35.43 -10.73 14.64
N PRO A 106 -36.34 -10.08 13.91
CA PRO A 106 -37.01 -8.87 14.36
C PRO A 106 -37.89 -9.11 15.58
N GLN A 107 -38.12 -8.06 16.37
CA GLN A 107 -39.03 -8.12 17.52
C GLN A 107 -40.47 -8.37 17.04
N PRO A 108 -41.26 -9.22 17.72
CA PRO A 108 -42.68 -9.36 17.46
C PRO A 108 -43.40 -8.02 17.61
N ALA A 109 -44.29 -7.69 16.67
CA ALA A 109 -45.00 -6.41 16.59
C ALA A 109 -46.11 -6.21 17.65
N ASP A 110 -46.10 -6.97 18.75
CA ASP A 110 -47.10 -6.81 19.81
C ASP A 110 -46.90 -5.47 20.53
N ASP A 111 -47.95 -4.64 20.55
CA ASP A 111 -47.99 -3.26 21.08
C ASP A 111 -47.55 -3.10 22.56
N GLU A 112 -47.31 -4.21 23.28
CA GLU A 112 -46.99 -4.22 24.72
C GLU A 112 -45.48 -4.15 25.04
N CYS A 113 -44.57 -4.35 24.07
CA CYS A 113 -43.11 -4.39 24.31
C CYS A 113 -42.38 -3.17 23.72
N ALA A 114 -42.69 -1.97 24.20
CA ALA A 114 -41.84 -0.80 23.94
C ALA A 114 -40.46 -0.97 24.63
N GLY A 115 -39.36 -0.63 23.95
CA GLY A 115 -38.00 -0.68 24.52
C GLY A 115 -36.99 -1.62 23.83
N GLY A 116 -37.30 -2.15 22.64
CA GLY A 116 -36.39 -3.01 21.88
C GLY A 116 -35.02 -2.39 21.59
N ASP A 117 -34.99 -1.10 21.22
CA ASP A 117 -33.75 -0.37 20.88
C ASP A 117 -32.79 -0.23 22.08
N GLU A 118 -33.34 -0.04 23.29
CA GLU A 118 -32.58 0.02 24.53
C GLU A 118 -31.94 -1.35 24.83
N VAL A 119 -32.68 -2.43 24.61
CA VAL A 119 -32.19 -3.81 24.80
C VAL A 119 -31.12 -4.16 23.77
N ILE A 120 -31.30 -3.77 22.50
CA ILE A 120 -30.28 -3.91 21.46
C ILE A 120 -29.00 -3.17 21.87
N SER A 121 -29.13 -1.93 22.36
CA SER A 121 -28.04 -1.10 22.86
C SER A 121 -27.34 -1.67 24.10
N ALA A 122 -28.05 -2.44 24.93
CA ALA A 122 -27.49 -3.10 26.10
C ALA A 122 -26.77 -4.44 25.80
N MET A 123 -26.99 -5.06 24.63
CA MET A 123 -26.42 -6.38 24.33
C MET A 123 -24.89 -6.47 24.31
N PRO A 124 -24.11 -5.46 23.85
CA PRO A 124 -22.65 -5.53 23.91
C PRO A 124 -22.11 -5.81 25.33
N LEU A 125 -22.73 -5.22 26.36
CA LEU A 125 -22.37 -5.47 27.76
C LEU A 125 -22.71 -6.91 28.18
N VAL A 126 -23.92 -7.37 27.84
CA VAL A 126 -24.37 -8.74 28.14
C VAL A 126 -23.45 -9.79 27.53
N LEU A 127 -23.07 -9.60 26.27
CA LEU A 127 -22.17 -10.49 25.54
C LEU A 127 -20.75 -10.49 26.12
N SER A 128 -20.25 -9.31 26.51
CA SER A 128 -18.96 -9.18 27.19
C SER A 128 -18.96 -9.89 28.55
N PHE A 129 -20.05 -9.76 29.32
CA PHE A 129 -20.22 -10.46 30.59
C PHE A 129 -20.24 -11.98 30.42
N LEU A 130 -20.98 -12.47 29.42
CA LEU A 130 -21.02 -13.90 29.06
C LEU A 130 -19.64 -14.43 28.67
N HIS A 131 -18.85 -13.65 27.91
CA HIS A 131 -17.50 -14.03 27.50
C HIS A 131 -16.54 -14.11 28.70
N LEU A 132 -16.51 -13.07 29.54
CA LEU A 132 -15.65 -13.00 30.73
C LEU A 132 -15.99 -14.05 31.79
N SER A 133 -17.26 -14.46 31.87
CA SER A 133 -17.70 -15.51 32.79
C SER A 133 -17.14 -16.89 32.44
N GLY A 134 -16.68 -17.11 31.18
CA GLY A 134 -16.04 -18.35 30.74
C GLY A 134 -16.92 -19.60 30.79
N GLY A 135 -18.23 -19.46 31.00
CA GLY A 135 -19.16 -20.56 31.23
C GLY A 135 -20.63 -20.14 31.17
N SER A 136 -21.53 -21.06 31.52
CA SER A 136 -22.97 -20.84 31.44
C SER A 136 -23.48 -19.86 32.52
N VAL A 137 -24.26 -18.86 32.15
CA VAL A 137 -24.81 -17.82 33.05
C VAL A 137 -26.34 -17.95 33.13
N ARG A 138 -26.92 -17.71 34.31
CA ARG A 138 -28.38 -17.80 34.50
C ARG A 138 -29.10 -16.60 33.85
N THR A 139 -30.28 -16.83 33.28
CA THR A 139 -31.04 -15.79 32.56
C THR A 139 -31.63 -14.72 33.46
N ASP A 140 -31.81 -14.98 34.76
CA ASP A 140 -32.18 -13.97 35.77
C ASP A 140 -31.02 -13.00 36.01
N GLN A 141 -29.79 -13.50 36.13
CA GLN A 141 -28.61 -12.65 36.24
C GLN A 141 -28.40 -11.75 35.00
N LEU A 142 -28.69 -12.26 33.80
CA LEU A 142 -28.65 -11.44 32.58
C LEU A 142 -29.77 -10.39 32.55
N LEU A 143 -30.93 -10.69 33.13
CA LEU A 143 -32.04 -9.74 33.26
C LEU A 143 -31.66 -8.59 34.19
N ASP A 144 -31.01 -8.89 35.32
CA ASP A 144 -30.53 -7.86 36.26
C ASP A 144 -29.51 -6.92 35.61
N LEU A 145 -28.58 -7.49 34.82
CA LEU A 145 -27.60 -6.71 34.04
C LEU A 145 -28.28 -5.81 33.01
N LEU A 146 -29.31 -6.32 32.33
CA LEU A 146 -30.12 -5.56 31.38
C LEU A 146 -30.88 -4.42 32.06
N HIS A 147 -31.49 -4.67 33.22
CA HIS A 147 -32.15 -3.65 34.00
C HIS A 147 -31.22 -2.50 34.36
N ALA A 148 -30.02 -2.82 34.85
CA ALA A 148 -29.02 -1.82 35.19
C ALA A 148 -28.62 -1.00 33.96
N ARG A 149 -28.30 -1.66 32.84
CA ARG A 149 -27.82 -0.95 31.65
C ARG A 149 -28.90 -0.12 30.95
N VAL A 150 -30.13 -0.61 30.87
CA VAL A 150 -31.25 0.16 30.30
C VAL A 150 -31.58 1.38 31.17
N ALA A 151 -31.48 1.26 32.50
CA ALA A 151 -31.65 2.41 33.39
C ALA A 151 -30.58 3.48 33.18
N GLU A 152 -29.31 3.08 32.98
CA GLU A 152 -28.23 4.00 32.61
C GLU A 152 -28.52 4.71 31.29
N LEU A 153 -28.85 3.97 30.22
CA LEU A 153 -29.13 4.53 28.90
C LEU A 153 -30.25 5.59 28.92
N ARG A 154 -31.32 5.33 29.69
CA ARG A 154 -32.43 6.29 29.85
C ARG A 154 -32.03 7.53 30.63
N THR A 155 -31.08 7.40 31.57
CA THR A 155 -30.56 8.52 32.34
C THR A 155 -29.68 9.40 31.46
N ASP A 156 -28.81 8.80 30.65
CA ASP A 156 -27.96 9.51 29.69
C ASP A 156 -28.80 10.27 28.65
N GLU A 157 -29.89 9.67 28.17
CA GLU A 157 -30.84 10.30 27.23
C GLU A 157 -31.60 11.48 27.88
N GLN A 158 -31.96 11.38 29.17
CA GLN A 158 -32.59 12.48 29.91
C GLN A 158 -31.65 13.67 30.15
N GLU A 159 -30.36 13.44 30.40
CA GLU A 159 -29.37 14.51 30.53
C GLU A 159 -29.14 15.24 29.21
N PHE A 160 -29.18 14.53 28.08
CA PHE A 160 -29.06 15.10 26.74
C PHE A 160 -30.26 15.97 26.33
N LEU A 161 -31.47 15.63 26.81
CA LEU A 161 -32.73 16.30 26.48
C LEU A 161 -33.10 17.49 27.40
N GLN A 162 -32.25 17.88 28.36
CA GLN A 162 -32.49 19.05 29.23
C GLN A 162 -32.51 20.37 28.41
N GLY A 163 -33.70 20.72 27.93
CA GLY A 163 -33.99 21.90 27.12
C GLY A 163 -35.34 21.85 26.39
N GLN A 164 -35.97 20.67 26.32
CA GLN A 164 -37.30 20.49 25.74
C GLN A 164 -38.26 19.92 26.79
N ASP A 165 -39.37 20.63 27.02
CA ASP A 165 -40.42 20.26 27.97
C ASP A 165 -41.21 19.06 27.39
N VAL A 166 -40.79 17.84 27.69
CA VAL A 166 -41.48 16.61 27.27
C VAL A 166 -41.88 15.80 28.50
N ASP A 167 -43.18 15.73 28.74
CA ASP A 167 -43.80 14.95 29.81
C ASP A 167 -43.67 13.44 29.50
N LEU A 168 -42.63 12.80 30.06
CA LEU A 168 -42.35 11.37 29.89
C LEU A 168 -42.65 10.60 31.18
N GLN A 169 -43.92 10.57 31.59
CA GLN A 169 -44.40 9.49 32.44
C GLN A 169 -44.72 8.26 31.58
N ARG A 170 -43.78 7.32 31.46
CA ARG A 170 -44.09 5.96 30.96
C ARG A 170 -43.43 4.85 31.79
N LEU A 171 -44.33 4.25 32.59
CA LEU A 171 -44.52 2.85 32.94
C LEU A 171 -43.41 2.11 33.71
N ASP A 172 -43.88 1.44 34.77
CA ASP A 172 -43.20 0.53 35.67
C ASP A 172 -42.43 -0.57 34.90
N ALA A 173 -41.17 -0.29 34.55
CA ALA A 173 -40.40 -0.98 33.50
C ALA A 173 -39.79 -2.34 33.93
N SER A 174 -40.04 -2.83 35.14
CA SER A 174 -39.37 -4.04 35.63
C SER A 174 -39.87 -5.33 34.97
N ASN A 175 -41.15 -5.41 34.58
CA ASN A 175 -41.72 -6.63 33.97
C ASN A 175 -41.66 -6.66 32.43
N ALA A 176 -41.45 -5.52 31.77
CA ALA A 176 -41.40 -5.42 30.30
C ALA A 176 -40.09 -5.94 29.69
N LEU A 177 -39.00 -6.00 30.47
CA LEU A 177 -37.69 -6.45 29.98
C LEU A 177 -37.55 -7.98 29.92
N VAL A 178 -38.40 -8.74 30.61
CA VAL A 178 -38.41 -10.21 30.55
C VAL A 178 -38.66 -10.72 29.12
N PRO A 179 -39.76 -10.35 28.44
CA PRO A 179 -40.00 -10.79 27.07
C PRO A 179 -38.95 -10.28 26.08
N LEU A 180 -38.41 -9.07 26.30
CA LEU A 180 -37.35 -8.49 25.45
C LEU A 180 -36.00 -9.20 25.63
N ARG A 181 -35.62 -9.57 26.85
CA ARG A 181 -34.46 -10.43 27.11
C ARG A 181 -34.61 -11.77 26.38
N ASP A 182 -35.76 -12.40 26.51
CA ASP A 182 -36.01 -13.72 25.92
C ASP A 182 -36.03 -13.65 24.38
N TRP A 183 -36.51 -12.54 23.82
CA TRP A 183 -36.35 -12.24 22.40
C TRP A 183 -34.87 -12.11 22.01
N ALA A 184 -34.11 -11.24 22.69
CA ALA A 184 -32.70 -10.99 22.35
C ALA A 184 -31.83 -12.26 22.44
N LEU A 185 -32.03 -13.07 23.49
CA LEU A 185 -31.33 -14.35 23.64
C LEU A 185 -31.71 -15.33 22.52
N ARG A 186 -32.98 -15.41 22.12
CA ARG A 186 -33.41 -16.25 20.99
C ARG A 186 -32.84 -15.77 19.67
N ALA A 187 -32.76 -14.46 19.46
CA ALA A 187 -32.21 -13.86 18.26
C ALA A 187 -30.69 -14.12 18.14
N LEU A 188 -29.94 -13.96 19.23
CA LEU A 188 -28.52 -14.32 19.29
C LEU A 188 -28.29 -15.83 19.13
N ALA A 189 -29.20 -16.67 19.66
CA ALA A 189 -29.17 -18.11 19.42
C ALA A 189 -29.47 -18.46 17.96
N HIS A 190 -30.40 -17.74 17.32
CA HIS A 190 -30.78 -17.91 15.92
C HIS A 190 -29.59 -17.70 14.98
N VAL A 191 -28.76 -16.68 15.23
CA VAL A 191 -27.51 -16.44 14.47
C VAL A 191 -26.34 -17.32 14.95
N GLY A 192 -26.55 -18.24 15.89
CA GLY A 192 -25.55 -19.18 16.38
C GLY A 192 -24.49 -18.60 17.33
N ALA A 193 -24.72 -17.42 17.89
CA ALA A 193 -23.79 -16.77 18.82
C ALA A 193 -23.82 -17.38 20.22
N LEU A 194 -24.98 -17.88 20.66
CA LEU A 194 -25.13 -18.50 21.97
C LEU A 194 -26.10 -19.69 21.94
N THR A 195 -26.13 -20.44 23.02
CA THR A 195 -27.11 -21.50 23.28
C THR A 195 -27.87 -21.18 24.55
N CYS A 196 -29.17 -21.47 24.56
CA CYS A 196 -30.04 -21.32 25.72
C CYS A 196 -30.59 -22.68 26.14
N GLY A 197 -30.49 -23.01 27.42
CA GLY A 197 -31.03 -24.25 28.00
C GLY A 197 -31.09 -24.16 29.53
N ASP A 198 -32.10 -24.79 30.15
CA ASP A 198 -32.27 -24.86 31.62
C ASP A 198 -32.25 -23.50 32.34
N GLY A 199 -32.78 -22.45 31.72
CA GLY A 199 -32.75 -21.09 32.27
C GLY A 199 -31.35 -20.47 32.30
N ARG A 200 -30.45 -20.94 31.42
CA ARG A 200 -29.09 -20.43 31.28
C ARG A 200 -28.73 -20.14 29.83
N ALA A 201 -27.80 -19.22 29.62
CA ALA A 201 -27.23 -18.88 28.33
C ALA A 201 -25.71 -19.09 28.34
N THR A 202 -25.17 -19.60 27.24
CA THR A 202 -23.74 -19.85 27.07
C THR A 202 -23.30 -19.46 25.67
N LEU A 203 -22.25 -18.66 25.53
CA LEU A 203 -21.67 -18.36 24.22
C LEU A 203 -21.17 -19.64 23.56
N THR A 204 -21.43 -19.76 22.26
CA THR A 204 -20.80 -20.79 21.44
C THR A 204 -19.32 -20.43 21.21
N PRO A 205 -18.47 -21.37 20.74
CA PRO A 205 -17.10 -21.03 20.36
C PRO A 205 -17.01 -19.88 19.35
N LEU A 206 -17.97 -19.83 18.42
CA LEU A 206 -18.06 -18.78 17.40
C LEU A 206 -18.51 -17.43 17.99
N GLY A 207 -19.51 -17.44 18.88
CA GLY A 207 -19.92 -16.23 19.61
C GLY A 207 -18.84 -15.71 20.55
N SER A 208 -18.14 -16.60 21.25
CA SER A 208 -17.01 -16.23 22.11
C SER A 208 -15.87 -15.61 21.30
N TRP A 209 -15.55 -16.18 20.13
CA TRP A 209 -14.60 -15.59 19.19
C TRP A 209 -15.04 -14.20 18.71
N ALA A 210 -16.31 -14.01 18.33
CA ALA A 210 -16.80 -12.70 17.91
C ALA A 210 -16.70 -11.64 19.00
N VAL A 211 -17.09 -11.99 20.23
CA VAL A 211 -16.98 -11.08 21.37
C VAL A 211 -15.50 -10.77 21.66
N TRP A 212 -14.63 -11.77 21.60
CA TRP A 212 -13.19 -11.55 21.75
C TRP A 212 -12.62 -10.61 20.69
N VAL A 213 -12.95 -10.80 19.40
CA VAL A 213 -12.53 -9.91 18.31
C VAL A 213 -13.00 -8.47 18.56
N LYS A 214 -14.25 -8.28 19.00
CA LYS A 214 -14.78 -6.95 19.33
C LYS A 214 -14.07 -6.33 20.54
N LEU A 215 -13.82 -7.10 21.60
CA LEU A 215 -13.08 -6.64 22.78
C LEU A 215 -11.62 -6.30 22.44
N GLU A 216 -10.97 -7.04 21.55
CA GLU A 216 -9.63 -6.73 21.06
C GLU A 216 -9.62 -5.41 20.28
N GLN A 217 -10.59 -5.20 19.38
CA GLN A 217 -10.74 -3.92 18.65
C GLN A 217 -10.94 -2.73 19.60
N ILE A 218 -11.77 -2.90 20.63
CA ILE A 218 -11.98 -1.91 21.69
C ILE A 218 -10.68 -1.69 22.49
N GLY A 219 -9.98 -2.76 22.88
CA GLY A 219 -8.73 -2.68 23.64
C GLY A 219 -7.59 -2.01 22.89
N VAL A 220 -7.53 -2.19 21.57
CA VAL A 220 -6.56 -1.51 20.68
C VAL A 220 -6.87 -0.02 20.58
N ALA A 221 -8.14 0.36 20.42
CA ALA A 221 -8.51 1.76 20.33
C ALA A 221 -8.51 2.49 21.68
N ALA A 222 -8.72 1.80 22.80
CA ALA A 222 -8.56 2.37 24.14
C ALA A 222 -7.09 2.74 24.43
N GLN A 223 -6.16 2.15 23.68
CA GLN A 223 -4.73 2.48 23.70
C GLN A 223 -4.35 3.49 22.60
N SER A 224 -5.31 3.92 21.76
CA SER A 224 -5.05 4.95 20.76
C SER A 224 -4.92 6.31 21.45
N PRO A 225 -4.05 7.20 20.97
CA PRO A 225 -3.92 8.54 21.54
C PRO A 225 -5.20 9.37 21.46
N ALA A 226 -6.17 8.98 20.62
CA ALA A 226 -7.38 9.72 20.34
C ALA A 226 -8.56 9.34 21.26
N GLY A 227 -8.67 8.07 21.66
CA GLY A 227 -9.65 7.63 22.69
C GLY A 227 -11.12 7.91 22.36
N ASN A 228 -11.52 7.82 21.08
CA ASN A 228 -12.86 8.25 20.63
C ASN A 228 -13.97 7.21 20.81
N ILE A 229 -13.69 6.06 21.44
CA ILE A 229 -14.63 4.94 21.51
C ILE A 229 -15.94 5.36 22.20
N GLU A 230 -15.90 6.20 23.22
CA GLU A 230 -17.10 6.61 23.99
C GLU A 230 -17.80 7.85 23.40
N GLN A 231 -17.23 8.45 22.36
CA GLN A 231 -17.71 9.71 21.80
C GLN A 231 -18.91 9.53 20.85
N SER A 232 -19.62 10.62 20.57
CA SER A 232 -20.63 10.69 19.51
C SER A 232 -20.02 10.37 18.15
N ALA A 233 -20.83 9.95 17.17
CA ALA A 233 -20.33 9.77 15.80
C ALA A 233 -19.65 11.04 15.26
N GLU A 234 -20.23 12.22 15.53
CA GLU A 234 -19.67 13.51 15.08
C GLU A 234 -18.28 13.77 15.66
N ASP A 235 -18.12 13.62 16.99
CA ASP A 235 -16.85 13.85 17.67
C ASP A 235 -15.80 12.80 17.30
N MET A 236 -16.22 11.55 17.11
CA MET A 236 -15.34 10.49 16.60
C MET A 236 -14.85 10.83 15.19
N LEU A 237 -15.73 11.24 14.28
CA LEU A 237 -15.34 11.61 12.91
C LEU A 237 -14.42 12.84 12.92
N ARG A 238 -14.68 13.83 13.79
CA ARG A 238 -13.83 15.01 13.99
C ARG A 238 -12.46 14.63 14.53
N GLY A 239 -12.39 13.73 15.50
CA GLY A 239 -11.13 13.17 16.00
C GLY A 239 -10.35 12.39 14.93
N CYS A 240 -11.06 11.81 13.96
CA CYS A 240 -10.46 11.10 12.82
C CYS A 240 -10.00 12.01 11.67
N ALA A 241 -10.45 13.26 11.61
CA ALA A 241 -10.22 14.17 10.48
C ALA A 241 -8.73 14.39 10.14
N GLN A 242 -7.85 14.37 11.16
CA GLN A 242 -6.41 14.56 10.99
C GLN A 242 -5.62 13.24 10.95
N LEU A 243 -6.30 12.11 11.06
CA LEU A 243 -5.67 10.80 11.03
C LEU A 243 -5.43 10.36 9.58
N ARG A 244 -4.40 9.53 9.38
CA ARG A 244 -4.21 8.83 8.11
C ARG A 244 -5.40 7.90 7.85
N PRO A 245 -5.82 7.66 6.59
CA PRO A 245 -7.01 6.85 6.29
C PRO A 245 -7.06 5.47 6.95
N SER A 246 -5.92 4.79 7.07
CA SER A 246 -5.83 3.49 7.75
C SER A 246 -6.05 3.57 9.26
N ALA A 247 -5.61 4.67 9.89
CA ALA A 247 -5.80 4.91 11.31
C ALA A 247 -7.25 5.34 11.60
N ALA A 248 -7.81 6.23 10.77
CA ALA A 248 -9.24 6.57 10.85
C ALA A 248 -10.14 5.33 10.69
N ARG A 249 -9.82 4.43 9.75
CA ARG A 249 -10.58 3.18 9.56
C ARG A 249 -10.47 2.23 10.76
N ALA A 250 -9.36 2.24 11.49
CA ALA A 250 -9.21 1.47 12.73
C ALA A 250 -10.10 2.06 13.85
N GLU A 251 -10.14 3.39 13.97
CA GLU A 251 -11.05 4.10 14.89
C GLU A 251 -12.51 3.81 14.56
N TYR A 252 -12.91 3.83 13.27
CA TYR A 252 -14.28 3.48 12.86
C TYR A 252 -14.65 2.06 13.31
N ARG A 253 -13.76 1.08 13.08
CA ARG A 253 -14.01 -0.31 13.49
C ARG A 253 -14.16 -0.45 15.00
N ALA A 254 -13.33 0.25 15.77
CA ALA A 254 -13.40 0.18 17.22
C ALA A 254 -14.64 0.88 17.78
N TRP A 255 -15.01 2.05 17.23
CA TRP A 255 -16.23 2.76 17.58
C TRP A 255 -17.48 1.93 17.26
N LEU A 256 -17.48 1.24 16.10
CA LEU A 256 -18.52 0.29 15.70
C LEU A 256 -18.53 -0.97 16.58
N ALA A 257 -17.38 -1.45 17.04
CA ALA A 257 -17.29 -2.64 17.90
C ALA A 257 -17.97 -2.45 19.27
N ALA A 258 -18.00 -1.21 19.76
CA ALA A 258 -18.60 -0.84 21.04
C ALA A 258 -20.13 -0.59 20.98
N ARG A 259 -20.75 -0.61 19.80
CA ARG A 259 -22.15 -0.20 19.59
C ARG A 259 -22.94 -1.15 18.68
N PRO A 260 -24.29 -1.15 18.75
CA PRO A 260 -25.11 -1.82 17.75
C PRO A 260 -25.05 -1.11 16.40
N VAL A 261 -25.12 -1.89 15.31
CA VAL A 261 -25.03 -1.38 13.95
C VAL A 261 -26.14 -0.39 13.59
N GLY A 262 -27.39 -0.64 13.98
CA GLY A 262 -28.52 0.24 13.64
C GLY A 262 -28.37 1.65 14.22
N SER A 263 -28.02 1.77 15.50
CA SER A 263 -27.73 3.06 16.15
C SER A 263 -26.52 3.73 15.52
N ALA A 264 -25.45 2.97 15.25
CA ALA A 264 -24.27 3.50 14.59
C ALA A 264 -24.56 4.09 13.20
N VAL A 265 -25.36 3.40 12.37
CA VAL A 265 -25.76 3.89 11.04
C VAL A 265 -26.60 5.17 11.16
N THR A 266 -27.53 5.20 12.11
CA THR A 266 -28.38 6.37 12.37
C THR A 266 -27.54 7.57 12.80
N GLU A 267 -26.59 7.40 13.72
CA GLU A 267 -25.70 8.46 14.18
C GLU A 267 -24.76 8.95 13.07
N LEU A 268 -24.20 8.05 12.25
CA LEU A 268 -23.34 8.42 11.11
C LEU A 268 -24.11 9.22 10.05
N LEU A 269 -25.34 8.80 9.72
CA LEU A 269 -26.20 9.57 8.82
C LEU A 269 -26.64 10.90 9.45
N GLY A 270 -26.83 10.94 10.78
CA GLY A 270 -27.05 12.17 11.54
C GLY A 270 -25.89 13.16 11.38
N ALA A 271 -24.66 12.69 11.60
CA ALA A 271 -23.45 13.50 11.40
C ALA A 271 -23.30 13.96 9.93
N ALA A 272 -23.66 13.11 8.97
CA ALA A 272 -23.60 13.44 7.55
C ALA A 272 -24.56 14.57 7.14
N ARG A 273 -25.73 14.68 7.80
CA ARG A 273 -26.71 15.76 7.57
C ARG A 273 -26.25 17.12 8.08
N GLY A 274 -25.22 17.16 8.92
CA GLY A 274 -24.64 18.41 9.43
C GLY A 274 -24.08 19.31 8.33
N ASP A 275 -23.77 20.54 8.72
CA ASP A 275 -23.22 21.57 7.82
C ASP A 275 -21.75 21.33 7.44
N ASP A 276 -21.04 20.44 8.15
CA ASP A 276 -19.62 20.16 7.93
C ASP A 276 -19.40 19.15 6.79
N ALA A 277 -18.90 19.66 5.67
CA ALA A 277 -18.64 18.87 4.47
C ALA A 277 -17.59 17.75 4.67
N LEU A 278 -16.60 17.97 5.56
CA LEU A 278 -15.60 16.93 5.84
C LEU A 278 -16.23 15.77 6.61
N LEU A 279 -17.02 16.07 7.64
CA LEU A 279 -17.68 15.04 8.43
C LEU A 279 -18.68 14.24 7.59
N ARG A 280 -19.36 14.88 6.62
CA ARG A 280 -20.23 14.19 5.66
C ARG A 280 -19.48 13.14 4.85
N GLY A 281 -18.33 13.48 4.27
CA GLY A 281 -17.49 12.53 3.55
C GLY A 281 -17.00 11.39 4.45
N LEU A 282 -16.49 11.72 5.65
CA LEU A 282 -15.98 10.73 6.60
C LEU A 282 -17.09 9.79 7.13
N ALA A 283 -18.33 10.28 7.28
CA ALA A 283 -19.46 9.45 7.67
C ALA A 283 -19.74 8.35 6.63
N PHE A 284 -19.71 8.68 5.33
CA PHE A 284 -19.86 7.68 4.27
C PHE A 284 -18.65 6.75 4.14
N GLU A 285 -17.43 7.18 4.50
CA GLU A 285 -16.30 6.27 4.69
C GLU A 285 -16.53 5.27 5.84
N ALA A 286 -17.05 5.74 6.97
CA ALA A 286 -17.39 4.87 8.11
C ALA A 286 -18.54 3.89 7.75
N LEU A 287 -19.56 4.33 6.99
CA LEU A 287 -20.63 3.46 6.50
C LEU A 287 -20.10 2.35 5.57
N ARG A 288 -19.02 2.57 4.81
CA ARG A 288 -18.35 1.49 4.04
C ARG A 288 -17.71 0.43 4.93
N VAL A 289 -17.37 0.77 6.17
CA VAL A 289 -16.89 -0.22 7.16
C VAL A 289 -18.06 -1.08 7.67
N VAL A 290 -19.25 -0.51 7.79
CA VAL A 290 -20.49 -1.23 8.16
C VAL A 290 -20.90 -2.21 7.05
N GLY A 291 -20.92 -1.75 5.80
CA GLY A 291 -21.26 -2.57 4.63
C GLY A 291 -22.75 -2.85 4.48
N ALA A 292 -23.12 -4.06 4.05
CA ALA A 292 -24.49 -4.44 3.67
C ALA A 292 -25.60 -4.09 4.68
N PRO A 293 -25.38 -4.19 6.01
CA PRO A 293 -26.39 -3.78 6.98
C PRO A 293 -26.83 -2.31 6.88
N ALA A 294 -25.99 -1.41 6.34
CA ALA A 294 -26.32 0.01 6.18
C ALA A 294 -27.13 0.32 4.90
N GLU A 295 -27.25 -0.63 3.97
CA GLU A 295 -27.87 -0.43 2.65
C GLU A 295 -29.29 0.17 2.72
N PRO A 296 -30.22 -0.33 3.58
CA PRO A 296 -31.59 0.20 3.62
C PRO A 296 -31.64 1.68 4.00
N ASP A 297 -30.85 2.07 5.00
CA ASP A 297 -30.79 3.44 5.49
C ASP A 297 -30.08 4.38 4.51
N VAL A 298 -29.01 3.91 3.85
CA VAL A 298 -28.34 4.68 2.78
C VAL A 298 -29.27 4.89 1.58
N ARG A 299 -30.09 3.90 1.23
CA ARG A 299 -31.09 4.04 0.16
C ARG A 299 -32.20 5.02 0.54
N ALA A 300 -32.60 5.06 1.81
CA ALA A 300 -33.64 5.97 2.31
C ALA A 300 -33.24 7.46 2.19
N VAL A 301 -31.95 7.77 2.20
CA VAL A 301 -31.45 9.17 2.09
C VAL A 301 -31.20 9.63 0.65
N LEU A 302 -31.55 8.84 -0.37
CA LEU A 302 -31.39 9.23 -1.79
C LEU A 302 -32.24 10.44 -2.18
N ASP A 303 -33.32 10.70 -1.47
CA ASP A 303 -34.19 11.87 -1.68
C ASP A 303 -33.68 13.13 -0.97
N GLU A 304 -32.62 13.02 -0.16
CA GLU A 304 -31.98 14.16 0.53
C GLU A 304 -30.88 14.77 -0.34
N PRO A 305 -31.02 16.02 -0.86
CA PRO A 305 -30.08 16.58 -1.83
C PRO A 305 -28.62 16.65 -1.36
N THR A 306 -28.41 16.85 -0.06
CA THR A 306 -27.08 16.97 0.55
C THR A 306 -26.36 15.64 0.69
N LEU A 307 -27.09 14.54 0.85
CA LEU A 307 -26.53 13.21 1.02
C LEU A 307 -26.52 12.40 -0.27
N ARG A 308 -27.39 12.75 -1.21
CA ARG A 308 -27.64 12.01 -2.44
C ARG A 308 -26.36 11.67 -3.23
N PRO A 309 -25.41 12.60 -3.52
CA PRO A 309 -24.19 12.23 -4.24
C PRO A 309 -23.34 11.19 -3.51
N TYR A 310 -23.23 11.29 -2.18
CA TYR A 310 -22.50 10.33 -1.37
C TYR A 310 -23.20 8.97 -1.29
N ALA A 311 -24.53 8.97 -1.14
CA ALA A 311 -25.33 7.76 -1.12
C ALA A 311 -25.28 7.02 -2.47
N LEU A 312 -25.30 7.74 -3.59
CA LEU A 312 -25.14 7.15 -4.93
C LEU A 312 -23.77 6.50 -5.12
N LEU A 313 -22.68 7.16 -4.71
CA LEU A 313 -21.34 6.58 -4.76
C LEU A 313 -21.20 5.37 -3.84
N TRP A 314 -21.73 5.46 -2.62
CA TRP A 314 -21.72 4.35 -1.67
C TRP A 314 -22.48 3.14 -2.22
N LEU A 315 -23.67 3.36 -2.79
CA LEU A 315 -24.48 2.31 -3.39
C LEU A 315 -23.80 1.73 -4.64
N ALA A 316 -23.17 2.56 -5.48
CA ALA A 316 -22.42 2.09 -6.64
C ALA A 316 -21.27 1.15 -6.26
N GLU A 317 -20.47 1.53 -5.27
CA GLU A 317 -19.40 0.68 -4.75
C GLU A 317 -19.94 -0.57 -4.05
N HIS A 318 -21.06 -0.45 -3.32
CA HIS A 318 -21.75 -1.58 -2.71
C HIS A 318 -22.26 -2.57 -3.77
N ASP A 319 -22.71 -2.04 -4.91
CA ASP A 319 -23.20 -2.74 -6.10
C ASP A 319 -22.05 -3.32 -6.96
N GLY A 320 -20.81 -3.27 -6.46
CA GLY A 320 -19.64 -3.85 -7.10
C GLY A 320 -19.16 -3.12 -8.34
N ILE A 321 -19.57 -1.86 -8.53
CA ILE A 321 -18.92 -0.95 -9.50
C ILE A 321 -17.51 -0.65 -8.95
N ASP A 322 -16.51 -0.67 -9.83
CA ASP A 322 -15.16 -0.30 -9.45
C ASP A 322 -15.18 1.11 -8.85
N PRO A 323 -14.54 1.36 -7.69
CA PRO A 323 -14.44 2.71 -7.13
C PRO A 323 -13.93 3.77 -8.11
N GLU A 324 -13.11 3.37 -9.10
CA GLU A 324 -12.65 4.27 -10.16
C GLU A 324 -13.78 4.66 -11.12
N ASP A 325 -14.78 3.80 -11.34
CA ASP A 325 -15.92 4.04 -12.24
C ASP A 325 -17.16 4.54 -11.47
N ALA A 326 -17.17 4.47 -10.14
CA ALA A 326 -18.30 4.85 -9.31
C ALA A 326 -18.74 6.31 -9.56
N HIS A 327 -17.83 7.21 -9.90
CA HIS A 327 -18.15 8.60 -10.24
C HIS A 327 -19.01 8.75 -11.52
N GLU A 328 -19.04 7.75 -12.40
CA GLU A 328 -19.86 7.77 -13.62
C GLU A 328 -21.37 7.63 -13.33
N VAL A 329 -21.75 7.17 -12.13
CA VAL A 329 -23.17 7.07 -11.74
C VAL A 329 -23.76 8.44 -11.41
N LEU A 330 -22.92 9.43 -11.15
CA LEU A 330 -23.36 10.78 -10.83
C LEU A 330 -23.74 11.50 -12.11
N THR A 331 -24.89 12.17 -12.08
CA THR A 331 -25.19 13.19 -13.09
C THR A 331 -24.17 14.31 -13.00
N ARG A 332 -24.07 15.09 -14.07
CA ARG A 332 -23.15 16.23 -14.13
C ARG A 332 -23.40 17.25 -13.01
N GLU A 333 -24.67 17.47 -12.67
CA GLU A 333 -25.09 18.35 -11.58
C GLU A 333 -24.65 17.79 -10.22
N GLU A 334 -24.88 16.51 -9.95
CA GLU A 334 -24.46 15.83 -8.71
C GLU A 334 -22.93 15.79 -8.55
N ALA A 335 -22.19 15.55 -9.64
CA ALA A 335 -20.73 15.58 -9.64
C ALA A 335 -20.19 17.00 -9.34
N THR A 336 -20.83 18.04 -9.90
CA THR A 336 -20.49 19.43 -9.60
C THR A 336 -20.81 19.77 -8.14
N TRP A 337 -21.94 19.28 -7.62
CA TRP A 337 -22.35 19.51 -6.25
C TRP A 337 -21.32 18.93 -5.27
N LEU A 338 -20.90 17.68 -5.50
CA LEU A 338 -19.87 16.99 -4.71
C LEU A 338 -18.51 17.69 -4.82
N TRP A 339 -18.17 18.22 -5.99
CA TRP A 339 -16.95 19.01 -6.18
C TRP A 339 -16.95 20.28 -5.31
N VAL A 340 -18.09 20.99 -5.22
CA VAL A 340 -18.23 22.17 -4.35
C VAL A 340 -18.17 21.78 -2.87
N ASP A 341 -18.79 20.66 -2.49
CA ASP A 341 -18.77 20.17 -1.11
C ASP A 341 -17.35 19.78 -0.67
N THR A 342 -16.59 19.11 -1.55
CA THR A 342 -15.18 18.79 -1.32
C THR A 342 -14.34 20.06 -1.16
N ALA A 343 -14.61 21.09 -1.98
CA ALA A 343 -13.94 22.38 -1.85
C ALA A 343 -14.29 23.09 -0.52
N ALA A 344 -15.52 22.91 -0.03
CA ALA A 344 -15.95 23.43 1.26
C ALA A 344 -15.18 22.74 2.41
N ALA A 345 -15.03 21.42 2.35
CA ALA A 345 -14.22 20.66 3.32
C ALA A 345 -12.76 21.13 3.35
N VAL A 346 -12.14 21.36 2.18
CA VAL A 346 -10.77 21.90 2.09
C VAL A 346 -10.68 23.34 2.60
N THR A 347 -11.72 24.14 2.41
CA THR A 347 -11.77 25.52 2.92
C THR A 347 -11.83 25.56 4.44
N ASP A 348 -12.61 24.68 5.05
CA ASP A 348 -12.86 24.69 6.49
C ASP A 348 -11.77 23.94 7.29
N HIS A 349 -11.15 22.90 6.70
CA HIS A 349 -10.23 22.00 7.42
C HIS A 349 -8.86 21.83 6.75
N GLY A 350 -8.67 22.31 5.52
CA GLY A 350 -7.45 22.13 4.73
C GLY A 350 -6.58 23.39 4.65
N GLU A 351 -5.40 23.26 4.03
CA GLU A 351 -4.53 24.40 3.77
C GLU A 351 -4.91 25.10 2.45
N ALA A 352 -4.76 26.43 2.39
CA ALA A 352 -5.10 27.24 1.21
C ALA A 352 -4.52 26.72 -0.14
N PRO A 353 -3.29 26.16 -0.21
CA PRO A 353 -2.78 25.58 -1.46
C PRO A 353 -3.56 24.37 -1.97
N MET A 354 -4.18 23.58 -1.07
CA MET A 354 -5.01 22.44 -1.47
C MET A 354 -6.27 22.88 -2.20
N LEU A 355 -6.83 24.04 -1.83
CA LEU A 355 -7.99 24.61 -2.48
C LEU A 355 -7.69 25.04 -3.92
N VAL A 356 -6.48 25.55 -4.18
CA VAL A 356 -6.00 25.87 -5.54
C VAL A 356 -5.78 24.59 -6.34
N ARG A 357 -5.20 23.54 -5.74
CA ARG A 357 -5.02 22.24 -6.41
C ARG A 357 -6.36 21.59 -6.76
N HIS A 358 -7.38 21.75 -5.91
CA HIS A 358 -8.74 21.27 -6.17
C HIS A 358 -9.42 21.99 -7.35
N LEU A 359 -9.02 23.24 -7.62
CA LEU A 359 -9.41 23.97 -8.83
C LEU A 359 -8.79 23.37 -10.10
N GLU A 360 -7.59 22.81 -10.02
CA GLU A 360 -6.92 22.15 -11.15
C GLU A 360 -7.57 20.80 -11.49
N SER A 361 -8.26 20.15 -10.54
CA SER A 361 -9.09 18.97 -10.76
C SER A 361 -10.52 19.29 -11.19
N ALA A 362 -10.78 20.51 -11.67
CA ALA A 362 -12.09 20.95 -12.09
C ALA A 362 -12.66 20.11 -13.25
N LEU A 363 -13.97 19.88 -13.19
CA LEU A 363 -14.71 19.08 -14.16
C LEU A 363 -14.86 19.74 -15.54
N GLN A 364 -14.47 21.01 -15.69
CA GLN A 364 -14.57 21.79 -16.93
C GLN A 364 -13.17 22.16 -17.46
N PRO A 365 -12.98 22.17 -18.79
CA PRO A 365 -11.69 22.52 -19.40
C PRO A 365 -11.36 24.02 -19.30
N THR A 366 -12.32 24.87 -18.91
CA THR A 366 -12.10 26.32 -18.74
C THR A 366 -12.74 26.82 -17.46
N VAL A 367 -12.06 27.77 -16.81
CA VAL A 367 -12.53 28.35 -15.54
C VAL A 367 -13.84 29.13 -15.67
N PRO A 368 -14.12 29.88 -16.75
CA PRO A 368 -15.43 30.53 -16.91
C PRO A 368 -16.60 29.53 -16.96
N ALA A 369 -16.45 28.41 -17.67
CA ALA A 369 -17.47 27.37 -17.72
C ALA A 369 -17.68 26.71 -16.35
N LEU A 370 -16.58 26.48 -15.60
CA LEU A 370 -16.66 25.98 -14.23
C LEU A 370 -17.42 26.94 -13.32
N LEU A 371 -17.14 28.24 -13.42
CA LEU A 371 -17.81 29.27 -12.62
C LEU A 371 -19.29 29.41 -12.98
N ASP A 372 -19.71 29.15 -14.21
CA ASP A 372 -21.14 29.14 -14.55
C ASP A 372 -21.84 27.93 -13.90
N GLU A 373 -21.21 26.76 -13.95
CA GLU A 373 -21.74 25.51 -13.42
C GLU A 373 -21.83 25.50 -11.89
N VAL A 374 -20.77 25.93 -11.19
CA VAL A 374 -20.71 26.05 -9.72
C VAL A 374 -21.76 27.03 -9.18
N ARG A 375 -22.16 28.03 -9.97
CA ARG A 375 -23.22 28.97 -9.59
C ARG A 375 -24.62 28.41 -9.77
N ALA A 376 -24.81 27.54 -10.75
CA ALA A 376 -26.10 26.93 -11.06
C ALA A 376 -26.45 25.77 -10.12
N VAL A 377 -25.45 25.06 -9.58
CA VAL A 377 -25.64 23.81 -8.80
C VAL A 377 -26.33 23.98 -7.44
N GLY A 378 -26.51 25.21 -6.96
CA GLY A 378 -27.31 25.49 -5.75
C GLY A 378 -26.72 25.00 -4.42
N HIS A 379 -25.41 24.73 -4.34
CA HIS A 379 -24.77 24.26 -3.10
C HIS A 379 -24.74 25.37 -2.02
N PRO A 380 -25.07 25.08 -0.74
CA PRO A 380 -25.19 26.10 0.32
C PRO A 380 -23.85 26.81 0.64
N ARG A 381 -22.72 26.13 0.41
CA ARG A 381 -21.36 26.66 0.62
C ARG A 381 -20.72 27.33 -0.61
N THR A 382 -21.46 27.50 -1.71
CA THR A 382 -20.89 28.03 -2.98
C THR A 382 -20.21 29.39 -2.79
N VAL A 383 -20.83 30.32 -2.08
CA VAL A 383 -20.26 31.67 -1.88
C VAL A 383 -18.96 31.59 -1.07
N GLN A 384 -18.95 30.82 0.02
CA GLN A 384 -17.80 30.65 0.90
C GLN A 384 -16.60 30.05 0.15
N VAL A 385 -16.86 28.99 -0.64
CA VAL A 385 -15.85 28.32 -1.47
C VAL A 385 -15.27 29.29 -2.51
N LEU A 386 -16.11 30.04 -3.23
CA LEU A 386 -15.63 30.99 -4.24
C LEU A 386 -14.81 32.13 -3.60
N VAL A 387 -15.21 32.64 -2.43
CA VAL A 387 -14.43 33.66 -1.71
C VAL A 387 -13.07 33.11 -1.28
N ALA A 388 -13.02 31.90 -0.72
CA ALA A 388 -11.78 31.26 -0.30
C ALA A 388 -10.86 30.96 -1.49
N LEU A 389 -11.39 30.43 -2.60
CA LEU A 389 -10.67 30.22 -3.85
C LEU A 389 -10.07 31.53 -4.37
N ALA A 390 -10.85 32.61 -4.39
CA ALA A 390 -10.37 33.90 -4.86
C ALA A 390 -9.29 34.52 -3.95
N ALA A 391 -9.25 34.15 -2.67
CA ALA A 391 -8.22 34.58 -1.73
C ALA A 391 -6.93 33.76 -1.88
N ALA A 392 -7.05 32.46 -2.18
CA ALA A 392 -5.93 31.54 -2.32
C ALA A 392 -5.27 31.56 -3.71
N HIS A 393 -5.99 31.98 -4.76
CA HIS A 393 -5.52 31.86 -6.14
C HIS A 393 -4.33 32.78 -6.48
N PRO A 394 -3.22 32.26 -7.05
CA PRO A 394 -2.01 33.05 -7.32
C PRO A 394 -2.15 34.03 -8.50
N ASP A 395 -3.01 33.73 -9.49
CA ASP A 395 -3.32 34.64 -10.60
C ASP A 395 -4.36 35.71 -10.17
N PRO A 396 -4.00 37.01 -10.18
CA PRO A 396 -4.90 38.10 -9.81
C PRO A 396 -6.08 38.29 -10.78
N VAL A 397 -5.93 37.92 -12.05
CA VAL A 397 -7.01 38.00 -13.06
C VAL A 397 -8.09 36.97 -12.74
N LEU A 398 -7.67 35.73 -12.50
CA LEU A 398 -8.57 34.64 -12.15
C LEU A 398 -9.21 34.85 -10.78
N ALA A 399 -8.44 35.29 -9.79
CA ALA A 399 -8.95 35.66 -8.47
C ALA A 399 -10.05 36.75 -8.55
N LYS A 400 -9.94 37.71 -9.47
CA LYS A 400 -10.96 38.73 -9.70
C LYS A 400 -12.21 38.15 -10.35
N ALA A 401 -12.07 37.23 -11.29
CA ALA A 401 -13.20 36.54 -11.92
C ALA A 401 -13.98 35.68 -10.92
N VAL A 402 -13.28 34.92 -10.06
CA VAL A 402 -13.89 34.10 -9.00
C VAL A 402 -14.60 35.00 -7.96
N ARG A 403 -14.00 36.13 -7.55
CA ARG A 403 -14.64 37.13 -6.66
C ARG A 403 -15.93 37.69 -7.25
N ARG A 404 -15.94 37.97 -8.56
CA ARG A 404 -17.14 38.43 -9.26
C ARG A 404 -18.22 37.35 -9.28
N ALA A 405 -17.86 36.09 -9.53
CA ALA A 405 -18.80 34.97 -9.48
C ALA A 405 -19.41 34.80 -8.08
N ALA A 406 -18.60 34.92 -7.01
CA ALA A 406 -19.10 34.90 -5.62
C ALA A 406 -20.14 36.01 -5.35
N PHE A 407 -19.86 37.22 -5.85
CA PHE A 407 -20.76 38.37 -5.71
C PHE A 407 -22.06 38.19 -6.49
N GLU A 408 -22.01 37.59 -7.69
CA GLU A 408 -23.17 37.30 -8.52
C GLU A 408 -24.09 36.24 -7.89
N VAL A 409 -23.54 35.24 -7.19
CA VAL A 409 -24.33 34.27 -6.40
C VAL A 409 -24.97 34.93 -5.19
N HIS A 410 -24.21 35.76 -4.46
CA HIS A 410 -24.69 36.43 -3.26
C HIS A 410 -25.84 37.41 -3.54
N LEU A 411 -25.86 38.04 -4.72
CA LEU A 411 -26.92 38.97 -5.13
C LEU A 411 -28.13 38.30 -5.82
N GLY A 412 -28.02 37.03 -6.25
CA GLY A 412 -29.00 36.35 -7.11
C GLY A 412 -29.01 36.90 -8.54
N ALA A 413 -28.76 36.06 -9.55
CA ALA A 413 -28.74 36.54 -10.94
C ALA A 413 -30.14 37.01 -11.40
N PRO A 414 -30.26 38.18 -12.07
CA PRO A 414 -31.54 38.68 -12.56
C PRO A 414 -31.98 37.90 -13.81
N THR A 415 -33.17 37.32 -13.75
CA THR A 415 -33.87 36.70 -14.89
C THR A 415 -34.15 37.73 -15.99
N ALA A 416 -33.60 37.53 -17.19
CA ALA A 416 -33.97 38.30 -18.37
C ALA A 416 -34.60 37.39 -19.44
N HIS A 417 -35.93 37.41 -19.50
CA HIS A 417 -36.71 37.00 -20.65
C HIS A 417 -36.31 37.76 -21.92
N ARG A 418 -36.21 37.06 -23.06
CA ARG A 418 -36.81 37.52 -24.34
C ARG A 418 -36.85 36.42 -25.40
N GLY A 419 -38.05 36.21 -25.95
CA GLY A 419 -38.35 35.38 -27.11
C GLY A 419 -38.06 36.05 -28.47
N PRO A 420 -38.51 35.43 -29.58
CA PRO A 420 -37.80 35.39 -30.87
C PRO A 420 -38.30 36.37 -31.95
N ASP A 421 -37.51 36.49 -33.04
CA ASP A 421 -37.84 36.80 -34.46
C ASP A 421 -36.89 37.81 -35.18
N SER A 422 -36.07 37.28 -36.10
CA SER A 422 -35.71 37.64 -37.51
C SER A 422 -35.93 39.07 -38.11
N PRO A 423 -35.38 39.41 -39.32
CA PRO A 423 -34.06 39.16 -39.96
C PRO A 423 -33.53 40.36 -40.84
N LEU A 424 -32.43 40.14 -41.60
CA LEU A 424 -31.88 40.90 -42.78
C LEU A 424 -31.07 42.20 -42.47
N THR A 425 -30.01 42.63 -43.18
CA THR A 425 -29.53 42.44 -44.58
C THR A 425 -28.08 42.99 -44.74
N GLU A 426 -27.31 42.44 -45.71
CA GLU A 426 -26.35 43.09 -46.65
C GLU A 426 -25.14 43.92 -46.12
N THR A 427 -23.96 44.03 -46.77
CA THR A 427 -23.51 43.82 -48.16
C THR A 427 -21.96 43.72 -48.21
N ALA A 428 -21.45 43.15 -49.31
CA ALA A 428 -20.03 42.99 -49.67
C ALA A 428 -19.38 44.26 -50.28
N SER A 429 -18.03 44.33 -50.29
CA SER A 429 -17.24 44.89 -51.40
C SER A 429 -15.72 44.64 -51.31
N HIS A 430 -15.23 43.84 -52.25
CA HIS A 430 -14.09 43.99 -53.18
C HIS A 430 -12.76 44.72 -52.83
N MET A 431 -11.69 43.96 -53.13
CA MET A 431 -10.57 44.23 -54.07
C MET A 431 -9.20 44.77 -53.61
N ALA A 432 -8.20 44.09 -54.20
CA ALA A 432 -6.95 44.58 -54.80
C ALA A 432 -5.62 44.46 -54.01
N ASN A 433 -4.75 43.63 -54.59
CA ASN A 433 -3.29 43.61 -54.46
C ASN A 433 -2.68 44.83 -55.21
N PRO A 434 -1.43 45.30 -54.97
CA PRO A 434 -0.24 44.59 -55.49
C PRO A 434 1.13 44.82 -54.80
N MET A 435 2.07 43.91 -55.11
CA MET A 435 3.54 44.06 -55.41
C MET A 435 4.37 45.17 -54.71
N THR A 436 5.56 44.90 -54.15
CA THR A 436 6.86 44.82 -54.88
C THR A 436 8.02 44.56 -53.89
N GLY A 437 8.99 43.67 -54.22
CA GLY A 437 10.43 44.00 -54.42
C GLY A 437 11.30 43.67 -53.18
N SER A 438 12.53 43.12 -53.19
CA SER A 438 13.59 42.83 -54.17
C SER A 438 14.51 41.72 -53.61
N THR A 439 14.90 40.67 -54.36
CA THR A 439 16.21 40.47 -55.05
C THR A 439 17.45 40.65 -54.14
N THR A 440 18.31 39.65 -53.89
CA THR A 440 19.41 39.17 -54.77
C THR A 440 20.12 37.98 -54.08
N GLN A 441 20.29 36.82 -54.75
CA GLN A 441 21.54 36.29 -55.37
C GLN A 441 22.73 36.13 -54.41
N GLY A 442 23.46 35.00 -54.34
CA GLY A 442 23.43 33.73 -55.08
C GLY A 442 24.71 32.92 -54.79
N THR A 443 24.80 31.72 -55.41
CA THR A 443 26.03 30.94 -55.76
C THR A 443 26.91 30.41 -54.61
N ALA A 444 27.50 29.21 -54.61
CA ALA A 444 27.59 28.08 -55.55
C ALA A 444 28.16 26.83 -54.81
N LEU A 445 27.86 25.63 -55.34
CA LEU A 445 28.59 24.34 -55.18
C LEU A 445 30.02 24.44 -55.79
N PRO A 446 31.00 23.48 -55.68
CA PRO A 446 30.89 21.99 -55.62
C PRO A 446 32.10 21.30 -54.85
N PRO A 447 32.66 20.11 -55.21
CA PRO A 447 32.13 18.75 -55.48
C PRO A 447 32.75 17.59 -54.64
N ASP A 448 32.02 16.47 -54.59
CA ASP A 448 32.37 15.04 -54.87
C ASP A 448 33.56 14.24 -54.25
N ALA A 449 33.26 12.94 -54.06
CA ALA A 449 34.08 11.73 -54.08
C ALA A 449 35.02 11.33 -52.91
N ALA A 450 34.70 10.22 -52.22
CA ALA A 450 35.29 8.88 -52.44
C ALA A 450 35.13 7.92 -51.23
N ARG A 451 34.66 6.69 -51.49
CA ARG A 451 34.92 5.50 -50.65
C ARG A 451 36.21 4.83 -51.14
N PRO A 452 36.92 4.05 -50.30
CA PRO A 452 36.78 2.59 -50.44
C PRO A 452 36.84 1.78 -49.12
N ARG A 453 36.55 0.49 -49.29
CA ARG A 453 36.38 -0.60 -48.33
C ARG A 453 37.70 -1.30 -47.94
N ALA A 454 37.67 -1.87 -46.72
CA ALA A 454 38.08 -3.22 -46.28
C ALA A 454 39.54 -3.72 -46.32
N ASP A 455 40.03 -4.15 -45.14
CA ASP A 455 40.68 -5.45 -44.81
C ASP A 455 40.69 -5.55 -43.26
N ARG A 456 40.07 -6.52 -42.55
CA ARG A 456 40.30 -7.99 -42.32
C ARG A 456 41.54 -8.36 -41.47
N GLY A 457 41.28 -9.06 -40.35
CA GLY A 457 42.21 -9.83 -39.47
C GLY A 457 42.71 -9.00 -38.26
N ASP A 458 42.65 -9.40 -36.98
CA ASP A 458 42.58 -10.69 -36.27
C ASP A 458 41.71 -10.51 -35.00
N GLY A 459 40.83 -11.44 -34.59
CA GLY A 459 41.15 -12.55 -33.67
C GLY A 459 41.14 -12.10 -32.19
N PRO A 460 40.16 -12.50 -31.33
CA PRO A 460 40.15 -12.09 -29.93
C PRO A 460 41.19 -12.90 -29.13
N PRO A 461 41.93 -12.29 -28.18
CA PRO A 461 42.84 -13.04 -27.33
C PRO A 461 42.06 -13.80 -26.24
N ASP A 462 42.51 -15.04 -26.04
CA ASP A 462 41.99 -16.04 -25.13
C ASP A 462 41.94 -15.59 -23.66
N SER A 463 40.98 -16.21 -22.96
CA SER A 463 40.75 -16.19 -21.53
C SER A 463 42.00 -16.53 -20.70
N GLU A 464 42.50 -15.57 -19.92
CA GLU A 464 43.35 -15.86 -18.77
C GLU A 464 42.50 -16.31 -17.58
N ARG A 465 42.36 -17.64 -17.42
CA ARG A 465 42.00 -18.25 -16.15
C ARG A 465 43.13 -17.96 -15.16
N SER A 466 42.92 -17.02 -14.24
CA SER A 466 43.81 -16.78 -13.12
C SER A 466 43.88 -18.04 -12.26
N GLN A 467 45.05 -18.69 -12.27
CA GLN A 467 45.44 -19.73 -11.32
C GLN A 467 45.65 -19.05 -9.96
N TRP A 468 44.75 -19.28 -9.02
CA TRP A 468 45.01 -19.03 -7.61
C TRP A 468 45.48 -20.33 -6.95
N ASP A 469 46.58 -20.19 -6.23
CA ASP A 469 47.45 -21.17 -5.59
C ASP A 469 46.69 -22.12 -4.61
N ASP A 470 46.84 -23.43 -4.82
CA ASP A 470 46.20 -24.55 -4.08
C ASP A 470 46.82 -24.80 -2.68
N GLY A 471 47.08 -23.75 -1.89
CA GLY A 471 47.92 -23.86 -0.67
C GLY A 471 47.32 -23.42 0.67
N ALA A 472 46.23 -22.65 0.71
CA ALA A 472 45.73 -22.07 1.97
C ALA A 472 44.55 -22.89 2.55
N GLY A 473 44.73 -23.46 3.74
CA GLY A 473 43.74 -24.27 4.45
C GLY A 473 42.40 -23.55 4.72
N TRP A 474 41.31 -24.29 4.56
CA TRP A 474 39.92 -23.83 4.46
C TRP A 474 39.23 -23.85 5.84
N GLU A 475 38.69 -22.70 6.33
CA GLU A 475 38.04 -22.63 7.66
C GLU A 475 36.71 -21.83 7.64
N PRO A 476 35.57 -22.41 8.09
CA PRO A 476 34.30 -21.69 8.22
C PRO A 476 34.38 -20.61 9.32
N ARG A 477 33.69 -19.47 9.12
CA ARG A 477 33.69 -18.34 10.07
C ARG A 477 32.28 -17.85 10.38
N LEU A 478 32.04 -17.49 11.63
CA LEU A 478 30.79 -16.89 12.12
C LEU A 478 31.07 -15.47 12.64
N LEU A 479 30.23 -14.51 12.26
CA LEU A 479 30.12 -13.23 12.97
C LEU A 479 29.26 -13.47 14.21
N VAL A 480 29.85 -13.28 15.39
CA VAL A 480 29.21 -13.49 16.68
C VAL A 480 29.01 -12.15 17.38
N ALA A 481 27.84 -11.93 17.97
CA ALA A 481 27.60 -10.80 18.85
C ALA A 481 26.85 -11.21 20.12
N GLU A 482 27.21 -10.54 21.20
CA GLU A 482 26.58 -10.69 22.52
C GLU A 482 26.11 -9.32 23.01
N LEU A 483 24.83 -9.22 23.30
CA LEU A 483 24.15 -8.04 23.83
C LEU A 483 23.14 -8.51 24.87
N VAL A 484 22.89 -7.71 25.90
CA VAL A 484 21.83 -7.98 26.88
C VAL A 484 20.44 -8.00 26.20
N GLU A 485 19.59 -8.96 26.55
CA GLU A 485 18.24 -9.09 25.97
C GLU A 485 17.24 -8.09 26.59
N GLN A 486 17.51 -7.64 27.82
CA GLN A 486 16.70 -6.65 28.52
C GLN A 486 17.57 -5.75 29.41
N ALA A 487 17.15 -4.49 29.57
CA ALA A 487 17.78 -3.54 30.49
C ALA A 487 16.84 -2.37 30.84
N PRO A 488 17.04 -1.70 31.99
CA PRO A 488 16.28 -0.50 32.34
C PRO A 488 16.79 0.74 31.57
N PRO A 489 15.95 1.78 31.35
CA PRO A 489 16.36 3.05 30.75
C PRO A 489 17.61 3.66 31.41
N GLY A 490 18.45 4.32 30.62
CA GLY A 490 19.69 4.97 31.08
C GLY A 490 20.86 4.03 31.40
N ARG A 491 20.69 2.71 31.29
CA ARG A 491 21.74 1.73 31.56
C ARG A 491 22.77 1.64 30.44
N GLU A 492 24.05 1.56 30.81
CA GLU A 492 25.12 1.20 29.88
C GLU A 492 25.14 -0.31 29.64
N VAL A 493 25.14 -0.70 28.37
CA VAL A 493 25.10 -2.08 27.91
C VAL A 493 26.24 -2.30 26.89
N PRO A 494 27.21 -3.18 27.17
CA PRO A 494 28.25 -3.49 26.19
C PRO A 494 27.68 -4.40 25.10
N LEU A 495 28.10 -4.15 23.86
CA LEU A 495 27.97 -5.07 22.74
C LEU A 495 29.35 -5.66 22.46
N HIS A 496 29.49 -6.97 22.59
CA HIS A 496 30.71 -7.68 22.19
C HIS A 496 30.53 -8.27 20.79
N VAL A 497 31.55 -8.14 19.95
CA VAL A 497 31.55 -8.68 18.58
C VAL A 497 32.83 -9.43 18.32
N GLN A 498 32.75 -10.62 17.73
CA GLN A 498 33.89 -11.47 17.41
C GLN A 498 33.66 -12.23 16.11
N ILE A 499 34.73 -12.65 15.43
CA ILE A 499 34.66 -13.62 14.34
C ILE A 499 35.30 -14.95 14.77
N THR A 500 34.49 -16.01 14.82
CA THR A 500 34.87 -17.32 15.39
C THR A 500 34.88 -18.44 14.34
N ARG A 501 35.54 -19.58 14.65
CA ARG A 501 35.71 -20.74 13.76
C ARG A 501 34.60 -21.81 13.82
N GLY A 502 33.57 -21.61 14.66
CA GLY A 502 32.30 -22.35 14.67
C GLY A 502 32.26 -23.68 15.48
N SER A 503 31.33 -23.74 16.44
CA SER A 503 30.47 -24.91 16.75
C SER A 503 29.25 -24.42 17.56
N GLY A 504 28.13 -24.13 16.89
CA GLY A 504 26.83 -23.83 17.50
C GLY A 504 25.71 -24.23 16.53
N ASP A 505 24.59 -24.76 17.04
CA ASP A 505 23.51 -25.39 16.25
C ASP A 505 22.92 -24.42 15.21
N GLY A 506 23.26 -24.66 13.94
CA GLY A 506 22.80 -23.91 12.78
C GLY A 506 23.41 -24.47 11.48
N ALA A 507 22.68 -24.34 10.36
CA ALA A 507 23.02 -25.00 9.09
C ALA A 507 24.41 -24.62 8.55
N THR A 508 25.13 -25.63 8.06
CA THR A 508 26.50 -25.57 7.52
C THR A 508 26.53 -25.40 6.00
N LEU A 509 27.68 -24.93 5.44
CA LEU A 509 28.16 -24.85 4.01
C LEU A 509 28.18 -23.43 3.41
N LYS A 510 29.15 -22.94 2.60
CA LYS A 510 30.42 -23.40 1.96
C LYS A 510 31.61 -22.50 2.41
N VAL A 511 32.84 -22.98 2.18
CA VAL A 511 34.11 -22.45 2.71
C VAL A 511 34.80 -21.46 1.75
N PHE A 512 35.67 -20.58 2.25
CA PHE A 512 36.45 -19.63 1.45
C PHE A 512 37.91 -19.50 1.96
N PRO A 513 38.87 -19.13 1.10
CA PRO A 513 40.28 -18.99 1.46
C PRO A 513 40.61 -17.63 2.14
N LEU A 514 41.54 -17.65 3.09
CA LEU A 514 42.17 -16.48 3.69
C LEU A 514 43.65 -16.45 3.30
N ALA A 515 44.16 -15.30 2.87
CA ALA A 515 45.59 -15.13 2.62
C ALA A 515 46.40 -15.32 3.92
N ALA A 516 47.68 -15.72 3.81
CA ALA A 516 48.56 -15.96 4.97
C ALA A 516 48.72 -14.73 5.89
N GLN A 517 48.56 -13.53 5.34
CA GLN A 517 48.60 -12.25 6.04
C GLN A 517 47.31 -11.89 6.81
N GLY A 518 46.26 -12.71 6.68
CA GLY A 518 44.93 -12.42 7.24
C GLY A 518 44.09 -11.47 6.38
N ALA A 519 42.93 -11.08 6.90
CA ALA A 519 42.04 -10.08 6.31
C ALA A 519 41.64 -9.04 7.36
N ARG A 520 41.58 -7.76 6.96
CA ARG A 520 41.09 -6.67 7.82
C ARG A 520 39.63 -6.41 7.47
N LEU A 521 38.77 -6.54 8.47
CA LEU A 521 37.36 -6.18 8.33
C LEU A 521 37.06 -4.89 9.06
N LEU A 522 36.25 -4.04 8.45
CA LEU A 522 35.59 -2.95 9.14
C LEU A 522 34.28 -3.48 9.74
N ILE A 523 34.18 -3.44 11.07
CA ILE A 523 32.95 -3.76 11.79
C ILE A 523 32.21 -2.48 12.10
N THR A 524 30.97 -2.35 11.63
CA THR A 524 30.10 -1.20 11.92
C THR A 524 28.88 -1.62 12.72
N VAL A 525 28.47 -0.77 13.66
CA VAL A 525 27.30 -0.98 14.51
C VAL A 525 26.27 0.10 14.24
N HIS A 526 25.05 -0.31 13.95
CA HIS A 526 23.91 0.58 13.81
C HIS A 526 22.88 0.26 14.91
N ALA A 527 22.73 1.18 15.85
CA ALA A 527 21.88 1.01 17.04
C ALA A 527 20.89 2.19 17.17
N PRO A 528 19.92 2.31 16.25
CA PRO A 528 18.99 3.43 16.25
C PRO A 528 18.21 3.46 17.56
N ARG A 529 18.14 4.66 18.17
CA ARG A 529 17.50 4.93 19.47
C ARG A 529 18.25 4.41 20.72
N LEU A 530 19.47 3.90 20.57
CA LEU A 530 20.43 3.76 21.67
C LEU A 530 21.48 4.87 21.56
N LEU A 531 22.03 5.30 22.70
CA LEU A 531 23.09 6.29 22.73
C LEU A 531 24.45 5.57 22.61
N ALA A 532 25.23 5.89 21.58
CA ALA A 532 26.60 5.42 21.46
C ALA A 532 27.50 6.08 22.51
N LEU A 533 28.34 5.31 23.20
CA LEU A 533 29.30 5.80 24.20
C LEU A 533 30.72 5.98 23.64
N GLY A 534 30.93 5.60 22.37
CA GLY A 534 32.19 5.71 21.65
C GLY A 534 31.98 5.39 20.17
N ASP A 535 33.07 5.13 19.45
CA ASP A 535 33.03 4.84 18.02
C ASP A 535 32.27 3.54 17.74
N LEU A 536 31.26 3.64 16.87
CA LEU A 536 30.48 2.49 16.39
C LEU A 536 31.12 1.79 15.19
N GLN A 537 32.39 2.09 14.92
CA GLN A 537 33.16 1.55 13.81
C GLN A 537 34.55 1.18 14.32
N GLN A 538 34.95 -0.08 14.11
CA GLN A 538 36.25 -0.58 14.53
C GLN A 538 36.78 -1.57 13.51
N GLU A 539 38.08 -1.54 13.26
CA GLU A 539 38.74 -2.53 12.42
C GLU A 539 39.09 -3.80 13.21
N LEU A 540 38.96 -4.94 12.55
CA LEU A 540 39.24 -6.26 13.11
C LEU A 540 40.17 -7.03 12.18
N LEU A 541 41.34 -7.42 12.68
CA LEU A 541 42.26 -8.29 11.96
C LEU A 541 41.89 -9.76 12.21
N ILE A 542 41.64 -10.50 11.13
CA ILE A 542 41.36 -11.92 11.16
C ILE A 542 42.58 -12.66 10.64
N LEU A 543 43.17 -13.52 11.49
CA LEU A 543 44.28 -14.39 11.08
C LEU A 543 43.78 -15.81 10.77
N PRO A 544 44.45 -16.53 9.84
CA PRO A 544 44.18 -17.95 9.62
C PRO A 544 44.34 -18.77 10.91
N GLY A 545 43.50 -19.78 11.12
CA GLY A 545 43.68 -20.77 12.20
C GLY A 545 43.28 -20.35 13.61
N ARG A 546 42.78 -19.13 13.85
CA ARG A 546 42.36 -18.68 15.20
C ARG A 546 41.16 -17.73 15.17
N ASP A 547 40.40 -17.66 16.26
CA ASP A 547 39.35 -16.64 16.44
C ASP A 547 39.96 -15.23 16.49
N SER A 548 39.16 -14.23 16.13
CA SER A 548 39.58 -12.83 16.23
C SER A 548 39.63 -12.35 17.68
N ASP A 549 40.23 -11.18 17.90
CA ASP A 549 40.01 -10.43 19.14
C ASP A 549 38.52 -10.05 19.27
N VAL A 550 38.08 -9.80 20.51
CA VAL A 550 36.71 -9.35 20.80
C VAL A 550 36.67 -7.84 20.74
N LEU A 551 35.87 -7.30 19.83
CA LEU A 551 35.55 -5.87 19.80
C LEU A 551 34.48 -5.56 20.86
N ARG A 552 34.59 -4.40 21.48
CA ARG A 552 33.61 -3.89 22.44
C ARG A 552 33.08 -2.54 21.99
N PHE A 553 31.76 -2.46 21.86
CA PHE A 553 31.04 -1.22 21.60
C PHE A 553 30.22 -0.85 22.83
N GLY A 554 30.34 0.38 23.30
CA GLY A 554 29.56 0.89 24.42
C GLY A 554 28.25 1.52 23.95
N LEU A 555 27.12 1.03 24.45
CA LEU A 555 25.79 1.58 24.17
C LEU A 555 25.11 1.97 25.49
N ARG A 556 24.18 2.92 25.44
CA ARG A 556 23.32 3.27 26.58
C ARG A 556 21.86 3.30 26.16
N THR A 557 21.02 2.60 26.91
CA THR A 557 19.57 2.51 26.68
C THR A 557 18.90 3.86 26.93
N ALA A 558 17.93 4.23 26.10
CA ALA A 558 17.22 5.50 26.21
C ALA A 558 15.71 5.30 26.43
N ALA A 559 14.91 5.34 25.37
CA ALA A 559 13.45 5.22 25.46
C ALA A 559 13.03 3.76 25.78
N PRO A 560 11.89 3.54 26.46
CA PRO A 560 11.29 2.22 26.58
C PRO A 560 10.85 1.65 25.22
N GLY A 561 10.89 0.32 25.09
CA GLY A 561 10.47 -0.42 23.90
C GLY A 561 11.50 -1.45 23.43
N LEU A 562 11.20 -2.09 22.30
CA LEU A 562 12.13 -2.99 21.63
C LEU A 562 13.07 -2.20 20.71
N HIS A 563 14.38 -2.43 20.85
CA HIS A 563 15.40 -1.80 20.03
C HIS A 563 16.22 -2.86 19.31
N THR A 564 16.52 -2.61 18.03
CA THR A 564 17.36 -3.50 17.21
C THR A 564 18.75 -2.89 17.07
N VAL A 565 19.78 -3.70 17.28
CA VAL A 565 21.18 -3.38 17.06
C VAL A 565 21.69 -4.24 15.91
N THR A 566 22.20 -3.62 14.85
CA THR A 566 22.72 -4.32 13.68
C THR A 566 24.23 -4.19 13.63
N VAL A 567 24.94 -5.32 13.53
CA VAL A 567 26.39 -5.41 13.36
C VAL A 567 26.67 -5.83 11.92
N ARG A 568 27.58 -5.13 11.24
CA ARG A 568 27.93 -5.41 9.84
C ARG A 568 29.44 -5.54 9.69
N ALA A 569 29.85 -6.38 8.75
CA ALA A 569 31.25 -6.58 8.40
C ALA A 569 31.48 -6.23 6.92
N PHE A 570 32.48 -5.38 6.67
CA PHE A 570 32.93 -4.99 5.34
C PHE A 570 34.40 -5.35 5.14
N HIS A 571 34.77 -5.72 3.91
CA HIS A 571 36.15 -5.95 3.49
C HIS A 571 36.40 -5.12 2.24
N GLY A 572 37.27 -4.09 2.31
CA GLY A 572 37.57 -3.21 1.17
C GLY A 572 36.31 -2.66 0.50
N GLY A 573 35.37 -2.11 1.28
CA GLY A 573 34.10 -1.58 0.79
C GLY A 573 33.02 -2.62 0.49
N THR A 574 33.39 -3.87 0.28
CA THR A 574 32.43 -4.95 -0.02
C THR A 574 31.74 -5.46 1.25
N PHE A 575 30.41 -5.57 1.21
CA PHE A 575 29.64 -6.19 2.29
C PHE A 575 29.90 -7.70 2.40
N VAL A 576 30.25 -8.17 3.59
CA VAL A 576 30.59 -9.58 3.86
C VAL A 576 29.46 -10.30 4.62
N GLY A 577 28.83 -9.61 5.57
CA GLY A 577 27.73 -10.17 6.35
C GLY A 577 27.21 -9.23 7.43
N GLU A 578 26.06 -9.58 8.01
CA GLU A 578 25.44 -8.84 9.11
C GLU A 578 24.84 -9.77 10.16
N LEU A 579 24.66 -9.23 11.36
CA LEU A 579 24.00 -9.87 12.49
C LEU A 579 23.10 -8.85 13.19
N ARG A 580 21.91 -9.28 13.62
CA ARG A 580 20.97 -8.42 14.36
C ARG A 580 20.74 -8.96 15.76
N ALA A 581 20.88 -8.08 16.74
CA ALA A 581 20.51 -8.32 18.13
C ALA A 581 19.32 -7.43 18.52
N GLN A 582 18.54 -7.86 19.49
CA GLN A 582 17.45 -7.07 20.04
C GLN A 582 17.61 -6.91 21.55
N ILE A 583 17.22 -5.73 22.04
CA ILE A 583 17.18 -5.41 23.46
C ILE A 583 15.82 -4.79 23.80
N SER A 584 15.16 -5.33 24.81
CA SER A 584 13.92 -4.79 25.39
C SER A 584 14.25 -3.81 26.52
N VAL A 585 13.87 -2.55 26.36
CA VAL A 585 14.05 -1.51 27.37
C VAL A 585 12.75 -1.29 28.12
N GLN A 586 12.73 -1.62 29.42
CA GLN A 586 11.53 -1.53 30.27
C GLN A 586 11.89 -0.94 31.63
N ALA A 587 10.98 -0.15 32.21
CA ALA A 587 11.12 0.31 33.59
C ALA A 587 11.11 -0.89 34.56
N ASP A 588 11.77 -0.72 35.71
CA ASP A 588 11.72 -1.67 36.85
C ASP A 588 12.15 -3.11 36.55
N THR A 589 12.89 -3.33 35.45
CA THR A 589 13.42 -4.65 35.06
C THR A 589 14.95 -4.67 35.17
N PRO A 590 15.57 -5.66 35.85
CA PRO A 590 17.03 -5.77 35.90
C PRO A 590 17.59 -6.17 34.53
N ALA A 591 18.83 -5.74 34.26
CA ALA A 591 19.52 -6.16 33.03
C ALA A 591 19.78 -7.68 33.07
N ARG A 592 19.53 -8.36 31.94
CA ARG A 592 19.79 -9.80 31.79
C ARG A 592 20.55 -10.04 30.50
N ASP A 593 21.56 -10.89 30.59
CA ASP A 593 22.39 -11.28 29.45
C ASP A 593 21.51 -11.94 28.38
N GLY A 594 21.72 -11.53 27.14
CA GLY A 594 21.03 -12.11 26.00
C GLY A 594 21.77 -13.32 25.46
N PRO A 595 21.14 -14.08 24.55
CA PRO A 595 21.80 -15.19 23.89
C PRO A 595 22.96 -14.69 23.03
N MET A 596 23.99 -15.52 22.90
CA MET A 596 25.03 -15.32 21.89
C MET A 596 24.41 -15.55 20.51
N LEU A 597 24.43 -14.52 19.67
CA LEU A 597 23.88 -14.57 18.32
C LEU A 597 25.00 -14.76 17.32
N SER A 598 24.76 -15.54 16.26
CA SER A 598 25.76 -15.79 15.22
C SER A 598 25.14 -15.74 13.83
N ALA A 599 25.87 -15.16 12.88
CA ALA A 599 25.56 -15.19 11.45
C ALA A 599 26.76 -15.76 10.67
N PRO A 600 26.52 -16.64 9.67
CA PRO A 600 27.59 -17.19 8.86
C PRO A 600 28.20 -16.12 7.95
N LEU A 601 29.53 -16.09 7.86
CA LEU A 601 30.24 -15.32 6.84
C LEU A 601 30.57 -16.28 5.69
N ALA A 602 29.73 -16.32 4.66
CA ALA A 602 29.85 -17.28 3.56
C ALA A 602 31.14 -17.08 2.73
N THR A 603 31.68 -15.86 2.67
CA THR A 603 33.00 -15.57 2.07
C THR A 603 33.58 -14.26 2.59
N LEU A 604 34.88 -14.24 2.92
CA LEU A 604 35.66 -13.00 3.11
C LEU A 604 36.23 -12.44 1.79
N ALA A 605 35.93 -13.07 0.65
CA ALA A 605 36.27 -12.47 -0.64
C ALA A 605 35.56 -11.13 -0.80
N PHE A 606 36.30 -10.09 -1.11
CA PHE A 606 35.76 -8.80 -1.53
C PHE A 606 35.90 -8.66 -3.04
N ASP A 607 35.15 -7.75 -3.63
CA ASP A 607 35.19 -7.46 -5.05
C ASP A 607 36.00 -6.17 -5.21
N PRO A 608 37.24 -6.23 -5.77
CA PRO A 608 38.08 -5.04 -5.89
C PRO A 608 37.37 -3.92 -6.68
N GLY A 609 37.40 -2.72 -6.12
CA GLY A 609 36.70 -1.55 -6.66
C GLY A 609 35.20 -1.50 -6.37
N GLU A 610 34.62 -2.45 -5.62
CA GLU A 610 33.25 -2.29 -5.11
C GLU A 610 33.23 -1.24 -4.00
N VAL A 611 32.45 -0.20 -4.21
CA VAL A 611 32.24 0.88 -3.23
C VAL A 611 30.82 0.79 -2.67
N THR A 612 30.68 0.84 -1.35
CA THR A 612 29.37 0.89 -0.69
C THR A 612 29.08 2.31 -0.19
N LEU A 613 28.03 2.93 -0.71
CA LEU A 613 27.43 4.13 -0.10
C LEU A 613 26.41 3.69 0.96
N GLN A 614 26.78 3.82 2.23
CA GLN A 614 25.89 3.57 3.35
C GLN A 614 25.08 4.82 3.70
N VAL A 615 23.75 4.69 3.74
CA VAL A 615 22.80 5.76 4.04
C VAL A 615 21.90 5.32 5.20
N LEU A 616 22.06 5.96 6.36
CA LEU A 616 21.34 5.62 7.59
C LEU A 616 20.46 6.78 8.04
N LYS A 617 19.23 6.51 8.47
CA LYS A 617 18.34 7.53 9.03
C LYS A 617 18.53 7.62 10.55
N GLY A 618 18.81 8.82 11.04
CA GLY A 618 18.88 9.15 12.46
C GLY A 618 17.50 9.32 13.10
N PRO A 619 17.40 9.21 14.43
CA PRO A 619 16.14 9.39 15.17
C PRO A 619 15.59 10.83 15.09
N ASP A 620 16.44 11.80 14.77
CA ASP A 620 16.12 13.21 14.55
C ASP A 620 15.66 13.51 13.10
N GLY A 621 15.56 12.46 12.27
CA GLY A 621 15.18 12.57 10.86
C GLY A 621 16.32 13.00 9.93
N ALA A 622 17.53 13.26 10.43
CA ALA A 622 18.70 13.49 9.60
C ALA A 622 19.19 12.17 8.96
N TYR A 623 19.88 12.27 7.83
CA TYR A 623 20.51 11.12 7.19
C TYR A 623 22.02 11.18 7.39
N SER A 624 22.65 10.04 7.62
CA SER A 624 24.10 9.89 7.65
C SER A 624 24.52 9.15 6.39
N PHE A 625 25.46 9.73 5.64
CA PHE A 625 26.03 9.17 4.42
C PHE A 625 27.48 8.80 4.66
N GLN A 626 27.88 7.61 4.24
CA GLN A 626 29.26 7.16 4.37
C GLN A 626 29.67 6.37 3.14
N LEU A 627 30.76 6.80 2.50
CA LEU A 627 31.39 6.05 1.43
C LEU A 627 32.38 5.04 2.04
N LEU A 628 32.17 3.76 1.73
CA LEU A 628 32.99 2.65 2.21
C LEU A 628 33.65 1.98 1.00
N SER A 629 34.97 2.04 0.93
CA SER A 629 35.80 1.43 -0.09
C SER A 629 37.00 0.73 0.57
N GLU A 630 38.11 0.57 -0.14
CA GLU A 630 39.40 0.30 0.51
C GLU A 630 39.81 1.42 1.48
N THR A 631 39.27 2.62 1.28
CA THR A 631 39.28 3.74 2.23
C THR A 631 38.00 3.73 3.07
N THR A 632 38.14 3.89 4.39
CA THR A 632 36.99 4.10 5.28
C THR A 632 36.83 5.58 5.57
N TYR A 633 35.95 6.25 4.82
CA TYR A 633 35.63 7.67 5.06
C TYR A 633 34.74 7.83 6.29
N ALA A 634 34.80 8.99 6.94
CA ALA A 634 33.94 9.29 8.08
C ALA A 634 32.48 9.48 7.65
N PRO A 635 31.49 9.11 8.50
CA PRO A 635 30.09 9.36 8.22
C PRO A 635 29.76 10.87 8.24
N GLU A 636 29.04 11.32 7.22
CA GLU A 636 28.63 12.70 7.02
C GLU A 636 27.14 12.85 7.34
N SER A 637 26.84 13.62 8.39
CA SER A 637 25.46 13.92 8.78
C SER A 637 24.89 15.03 7.90
N PHE A 638 23.80 14.74 7.22
CA PHE A 638 23.17 15.62 6.26
C PHE A 638 21.65 15.62 6.40
N ARG A 639 21.07 16.82 6.42
CA ARG A 639 19.63 17.00 6.36
C ARG A 639 19.27 17.47 4.97
N LEU A 640 18.49 16.66 4.24
CA LEU A 640 17.97 17.02 2.92
C LEU A 640 17.24 18.37 3.03
N GLN A 641 17.77 19.40 2.37
CA GLN A 641 17.20 20.75 2.38
C GLN A 641 15.98 20.84 1.45
N ALA A 642 14.84 20.24 1.82
CA ALA A 642 13.55 20.51 1.18
C ALA A 642 12.41 19.81 1.93
N GLY A 643 11.50 20.58 2.55
CA GLY A 643 10.16 20.13 2.98
C GLY A 643 10.05 18.67 3.45
N ASP A 644 8.99 17.96 3.04
CA ASP A 644 8.95 16.50 3.09
C ASP A 644 9.72 15.93 1.87
N PRO A 645 10.86 15.21 2.07
CA PRO A 645 11.66 14.64 0.99
C PRO A 645 10.84 13.71 0.07
N ARG A 646 9.83 13.02 0.60
CA ARG A 646 8.96 12.16 -0.21
C ARG A 646 8.11 12.96 -1.18
N ALA A 647 7.56 14.10 -0.76
CA ALA A 647 6.79 14.97 -1.64
C ALA A 647 7.65 15.61 -2.75
N ALA A 648 8.95 15.82 -2.52
CA ALA A 648 9.88 16.22 -3.56
C ALA A 648 10.12 15.11 -4.60
N ILE A 649 10.29 13.87 -4.14
CA ILE A 649 10.50 12.70 -5.00
C ILE A 649 9.23 12.37 -5.81
N GLU A 650 8.04 12.44 -5.20
CA GLU A 650 6.79 12.22 -5.93
C GLU A 650 6.63 13.23 -7.07
N ARG A 651 6.98 14.50 -6.85
CA ARG A 651 6.98 15.51 -7.93
C ARG A 651 7.92 15.15 -9.07
N ILE A 652 9.08 14.60 -8.75
CA ILE A 652 10.04 14.10 -9.73
C ILE A 652 9.45 12.92 -10.50
N TYR A 653 8.85 11.95 -9.82
CA TYR A 653 8.21 10.81 -10.45
C TYR A 653 7.01 11.21 -11.32
N ASP A 654 6.19 12.17 -10.89
CA ASP A 654 5.08 12.72 -11.65
C ASP A 654 5.55 13.47 -12.90
N GLU A 655 6.69 14.16 -12.82
CA GLU A 655 7.33 14.78 -13.97
C GLU A 655 7.86 13.74 -14.96
N LEU A 656 8.58 12.73 -14.49
CA LEU A 656 9.07 11.62 -15.32
C LEU A 656 7.93 10.85 -15.98
N LYS A 657 6.82 10.64 -15.26
CA LYS A 657 5.60 10.02 -15.78
C LYS A 657 5.01 10.84 -16.93
N ARG A 658 4.92 12.16 -16.77
CA ARG A 658 4.45 13.06 -17.84
C ARG A 658 5.38 13.00 -19.04
N THR A 659 6.70 13.03 -18.84
CA THR A 659 7.68 12.93 -19.93
C THR A 659 7.53 11.61 -20.69
N ALA A 660 7.44 10.48 -20.00
CA ALA A 660 7.25 9.16 -20.60
C ALA A 660 5.92 9.07 -21.41
N ALA A 661 4.83 9.67 -20.91
CA ALA A 661 3.55 9.72 -21.61
C ALA A 661 3.59 10.59 -22.89
N THR A 662 4.37 11.67 -22.88
CA THR A 662 4.51 12.57 -24.03
C THR A 662 5.56 12.15 -25.05
N ALA A 663 6.43 11.18 -24.72
CA ALA A 663 7.51 10.68 -25.57
C ALA A 663 6.96 9.82 -26.73
N ALA A 664 6.12 10.39 -27.60
CA ALA A 664 5.78 9.77 -28.87
C ALA A 664 6.98 9.87 -29.84
N PRO A 665 7.02 9.07 -30.94
CA PRO A 665 8.01 9.24 -32.00
C PRO A 665 7.76 10.57 -32.75
N GLY A 666 8.16 11.69 -32.14
CA GLY A 666 8.10 13.06 -32.63
C GLY A 666 9.46 13.61 -33.02
N THR A 667 9.50 14.83 -33.55
CA THR A 667 10.70 15.46 -34.13
C THR A 667 11.89 15.47 -33.16
N GLY A 668 13.12 15.26 -33.66
CA GLY A 668 14.33 15.15 -32.82
C GLY A 668 14.65 16.37 -31.93
N ALA A 669 13.96 17.50 -32.11
CA ALA A 669 14.07 18.67 -31.25
C ALA A 669 13.44 18.43 -29.86
N ASP A 670 12.28 17.77 -29.78
CA ASP A 670 11.56 17.52 -28.52
C ASP A 670 12.29 16.50 -27.64
N GLN A 671 12.95 15.52 -28.28
CA GLN A 671 13.74 14.48 -27.59
C GLN A 671 15.01 15.05 -26.93
N ASN A 672 15.68 15.98 -27.60
CA ASN A 672 16.86 16.66 -27.07
C ASN A 672 16.50 17.55 -25.86
N GLU A 673 15.33 18.17 -25.89
CA GLU A 673 14.85 18.98 -24.76
C GLU A 673 14.46 18.10 -23.56
N ALA A 674 13.77 16.99 -23.77
CA ALA A 674 13.48 16.01 -22.72
C ALA A 674 14.76 15.48 -22.06
N ARG A 675 15.77 15.09 -22.86
CA ARG A 675 17.07 14.63 -22.35
C ARG A 675 17.82 15.71 -21.59
N ARG A 676 17.80 16.95 -22.07
CA ARG A 676 18.40 18.10 -21.37
C ARG A 676 17.73 18.34 -20.02
N ARG A 677 16.40 18.24 -19.97
CA ARG A 677 15.63 18.41 -18.74
C ARG A 677 15.92 17.30 -17.72
N LEU A 678 15.96 16.04 -18.15
CA LEU A 678 16.37 14.91 -17.31
C LEU A 678 17.77 15.11 -16.73
N ARG A 679 18.73 15.54 -17.55
CA ARG A 679 20.10 15.82 -17.08
C ARG A 679 20.11 16.90 -16.01
N ASN A 680 19.43 18.02 -16.25
CA ASN A 680 19.37 19.13 -15.28
C ASN A 680 18.76 18.69 -13.95
N LEU A 681 17.74 17.83 -13.99
CA LEU A 681 17.14 17.23 -12.79
C LEU A 681 18.14 16.34 -12.05
N GLY A 682 18.88 15.49 -12.76
CA GLY A 682 19.92 14.65 -12.18
C GLY A 682 21.06 15.44 -11.54
N VAL A 683 21.48 16.56 -12.15
CA VAL A 683 22.49 17.47 -11.59
C VAL A 683 21.97 18.12 -10.32
N GLN A 684 20.72 18.59 -10.33
CA GLN A 684 20.10 19.17 -9.14
C GLN A 684 20.02 18.15 -8.00
N LEU A 685 19.65 16.91 -8.30
CA LEU A 685 19.60 15.84 -7.31
C LEU A 685 20.98 15.53 -6.75
N TRP A 686 22.02 15.43 -7.58
CA TRP A 686 23.40 15.24 -7.12
C TRP A 686 23.82 16.33 -6.13
N ALA A 687 23.59 17.59 -6.49
CA ALA A 687 23.98 18.76 -5.69
C ALA A 687 23.20 18.89 -4.37
N THR A 688 21.97 18.36 -4.29
CA THR A 688 21.07 18.57 -3.13
C THR A 688 20.86 17.34 -2.26
N ALA A 689 21.05 16.13 -2.80
CA ALA A 689 20.83 14.88 -2.10
C ALA A 689 22.12 14.24 -1.57
N VAL A 690 23.27 14.55 -2.18
CA VAL A 690 24.58 14.00 -1.80
C VAL A 690 25.40 15.08 -1.08
N PRO A 691 25.94 14.83 0.12
CA PRO A 691 26.76 15.83 0.82
C PRO A 691 28.06 16.15 0.06
N ASN A 692 28.49 17.42 0.05
CA ASN A 692 29.74 17.84 -0.63
C ASN A 692 30.98 17.03 -0.23
N ALA A 693 31.04 16.57 1.02
CA ALA A 693 32.12 15.69 1.46
C ALA A 693 32.09 14.34 0.72
N VAL A 694 30.92 13.72 0.60
CA VAL A 694 30.71 12.46 -0.14
C VAL A 694 30.93 12.65 -1.64
N GLN A 695 30.50 13.78 -2.21
CA GLN A 695 30.79 14.10 -3.62
C GLN A 695 32.30 14.15 -3.89
N ARG A 696 33.08 14.83 -3.04
CA ARG A 696 34.55 14.86 -3.16
C ARG A 696 35.17 13.47 -3.02
N GLN A 697 34.74 12.70 -2.02
CA GLN A 697 35.20 11.32 -1.81
C GLN A 697 34.93 10.43 -3.04
N PHE A 698 33.74 10.57 -3.62
CA PHE A 698 33.39 9.86 -4.85
C PHE A 698 34.32 10.24 -6.00
N TRP A 699 34.63 11.52 -6.21
CA TRP A 699 35.58 11.95 -7.24
C TRP A 699 37.01 11.50 -7.00
N GLU A 700 37.44 11.37 -5.74
CA GLU A 700 38.76 10.85 -5.39
C GLU A 700 38.93 9.37 -5.79
N GLU A 701 37.84 8.60 -5.80
CA GLU A 701 37.87 7.15 -6.08
C GLU A 701 37.25 6.76 -7.42
N ALA A 702 36.63 7.69 -8.15
CA ALA A 702 35.81 7.45 -9.33
C ALA A 702 36.46 6.51 -10.37
N ASP A 703 37.76 6.68 -10.65
CA ASP A 703 38.50 5.87 -11.64
C ASP A 703 38.67 4.40 -11.21
N GLY A 704 38.57 4.10 -9.91
CA GLY A 704 38.72 2.76 -9.35
C GLY A 704 37.40 2.03 -9.10
N ILE A 705 36.25 2.69 -9.28
CA ILE A 705 34.94 2.11 -8.96
C ILE A 705 34.53 1.11 -10.05
N THR A 706 34.41 -0.17 -9.68
CA THR A 706 33.90 -1.22 -10.56
C THR A 706 32.40 -1.46 -10.35
N SER A 707 31.87 -1.15 -9.17
CA SER A 707 30.44 -1.15 -8.86
C SER A 707 30.14 -0.26 -7.66
N LEU A 708 28.97 0.36 -7.66
CA LEU A 708 28.46 1.16 -6.55
C LEU A 708 27.26 0.45 -5.92
N THR A 709 27.44 -0.02 -4.68
CA THR A 709 26.39 -0.59 -3.86
C THR A 709 25.79 0.49 -2.95
N VAL A 710 24.49 0.74 -3.02
CA VAL A 710 23.80 1.64 -2.09
C VAL A 710 23.12 0.82 -0.99
N LEU A 711 23.54 1.02 0.26
CA LEU A 711 23.04 0.32 1.43
C LEU A 711 22.27 1.28 2.34
N GLY A 712 20.97 1.07 2.54
CA GLY A 712 20.17 1.92 3.44
C GLY A 712 18.72 1.51 3.58
N GLU A 713 17.98 2.26 4.40
CA GLU A 713 16.51 2.26 4.43
C GLU A 713 15.96 3.06 3.23
N HIS A 714 14.92 2.55 2.56
CA HIS A 714 14.73 2.70 1.11
C HIS A 714 14.21 4.07 0.59
N ASP A 715 14.36 4.24 -0.74
CA ASP A 715 13.72 5.20 -1.66
C ASP A 715 13.76 6.70 -1.32
N VAL A 716 14.69 7.11 -0.46
CA VAL A 716 14.89 8.53 -0.16
C VAL A 716 15.52 9.30 -1.33
N VAL A 717 16.22 8.60 -2.23
CA VAL A 717 16.87 9.21 -3.40
C VAL A 717 16.75 8.26 -4.59
N PRO A 718 16.34 8.74 -5.78
CA PRO A 718 16.47 7.97 -7.02
C PRO A 718 17.93 7.97 -7.47
N TRP A 719 18.76 7.11 -6.86
CA TRP A 719 20.21 7.02 -7.11
C TRP A 719 20.55 6.87 -8.58
N GLU A 720 19.71 6.15 -9.32
CA GLU A 720 19.85 5.88 -10.74
C GLU A 720 19.74 7.15 -11.59
N LEU A 721 19.04 8.18 -11.10
CA LEU A 721 18.82 9.46 -11.76
C LEU A 721 19.88 10.52 -11.39
N LEU A 722 20.80 10.24 -10.47
CA LEU A 722 21.86 11.19 -10.14
C LEU A 722 22.76 11.42 -11.35
N TYR A 723 23.13 12.68 -11.58
CA TYR A 723 24.08 13.06 -12.61
C TYR A 723 25.27 13.76 -11.96
N PRO A 724 26.39 13.05 -11.71
CA PRO A 724 27.57 13.62 -11.06
C PRO A 724 28.16 14.77 -11.89
N LEU A 725 28.10 15.98 -11.34
CA LEU A 725 28.67 17.20 -11.93
C LEU A 725 29.06 18.16 -10.82
N ASP A 726 30.37 18.38 -10.65
CA ASP A 726 30.94 19.32 -9.67
C ASP A 726 32.04 20.14 -10.31
N ASP A 727 31.93 21.48 -10.29
CA ASP A 727 32.89 22.46 -10.82
C ASP A 727 33.51 22.13 -12.21
N HIS A 728 34.55 21.29 -12.22
CA HIS A 728 35.34 20.89 -13.39
C HIS A 728 35.30 19.38 -13.70
N HIS A 729 34.58 18.60 -12.91
CA HIS A 729 34.41 17.16 -13.10
C HIS A 729 32.97 16.86 -13.54
N GLU A 730 32.83 16.20 -14.68
CA GLU A 730 31.56 15.70 -15.21
C GLU A 730 31.72 14.20 -15.48
N GLY A 731 30.78 13.41 -14.98
CA GLY A 731 30.82 11.95 -15.14
C GLY A 731 30.38 11.51 -16.54
N ASP A 732 30.45 10.21 -16.81
CA ASP A 732 29.97 9.61 -18.07
C ASP A 732 28.44 9.47 -18.12
N GLY A 733 27.72 10.55 -17.83
CA GLY A 733 26.27 10.61 -17.83
C GLY A 733 25.63 10.43 -16.46
N PHE A 734 24.44 9.82 -16.42
CA PHE A 734 23.81 9.47 -15.16
C PHE A 734 24.63 8.40 -14.42
N LEU A 735 24.55 8.35 -13.10
CA LEU A 735 25.32 7.44 -12.26
C LEU A 735 25.14 5.98 -12.68
N ALA A 736 23.91 5.58 -13.03
CA ALA A 736 23.60 4.23 -13.52
C ALA A 736 23.92 4.00 -15.01
N GLU A 737 24.34 5.02 -15.76
CA GLU A 737 24.91 4.88 -17.11
C GLU A 737 26.44 4.75 -17.08
N TRP A 738 27.05 5.30 -16.04
CA TRP A 738 28.48 5.26 -15.82
C TRP A 738 28.90 3.98 -15.08
N LEU A 739 28.22 3.64 -13.98
CA LEU A 739 28.61 2.56 -13.06
C LEU A 739 27.49 1.51 -12.88
N PRO A 740 27.86 0.26 -12.56
CA PRO A 740 26.92 -0.73 -12.04
C PRO A 740 26.37 -0.31 -10.66
N VAL A 741 25.20 0.34 -10.66
CA VAL A 741 24.49 0.76 -9.43
C VAL A 741 23.54 -0.34 -8.98
N VAL A 742 23.76 -0.86 -7.78
CA VAL A 742 22.93 -1.90 -7.15
C VAL A 742 22.55 -1.47 -5.74
N ARG A 743 21.34 -1.80 -5.30
CA ARG A 743 20.82 -1.50 -3.97
C ARG A 743 20.91 -2.74 -3.08
N ARG A 744 21.13 -2.52 -1.79
CA ARG A 744 21.03 -3.55 -0.74
C ARG A 744 20.14 -3.06 0.38
N VAL A 745 19.33 -3.97 0.88
CA VAL A 745 18.45 -3.74 2.03
C VAL A 745 19.05 -4.45 3.24
N PHE A 746 18.72 -3.96 4.42
CA PHE A 746 19.11 -4.65 5.63
C PHE A 746 18.41 -6.01 5.71
N GLY A 747 19.16 -7.03 6.14
CA GLY A 747 18.69 -8.41 6.35
C GLY A 747 18.84 -9.29 5.10
N GLN A 748 19.57 -8.82 4.08
CA GLN A 748 19.74 -9.50 2.81
C GLN A 748 21.05 -10.30 2.79
N ASP A 749 20.95 -11.59 2.49
CA ASP A 749 22.10 -12.46 2.30
C ASP A 749 22.99 -11.98 1.14
N ARG A 750 24.29 -12.30 1.20
CA ARG A 750 25.17 -12.12 0.05
C ARG A 750 25.06 -13.32 -0.88
N VAL A 751 24.53 -13.10 -2.08
CA VAL A 751 24.32 -14.14 -3.10
C VAL A 751 25.30 -13.95 -4.24
N ARG A 752 26.09 -14.99 -4.54
CA ARG A 752 27.06 -15.01 -5.66
C ARG A 752 26.54 -15.71 -6.92
N ALA A 753 25.59 -16.61 -6.73
CA ALA A 753 24.98 -17.39 -7.79
C ALA A 753 23.46 -17.30 -7.66
N LEU A 754 22.80 -16.80 -8.69
CA LEU A 754 21.34 -16.77 -8.80
C LEU A 754 20.93 -18.06 -9.51
N SER A 755 20.21 -18.94 -8.81
CA SER A 755 19.70 -20.16 -9.40
C SER A 755 18.65 -19.82 -10.45
N LEU A 756 18.83 -20.32 -11.68
CA LEU A 756 17.90 -20.16 -12.79
C LEU A 756 17.42 -21.52 -13.31
N SER A 757 17.22 -22.49 -12.40
CA SER A 757 16.84 -23.86 -12.76
C SER A 757 15.49 -23.98 -13.48
N ARG A 758 14.58 -23.02 -13.23
CA ARG A 758 13.26 -22.91 -13.87
C ARG A 758 12.82 -21.45 -13.98
N ALA A 759 11.90 -21.15 -14.89
CA ALA A 759 11.30 -19.82 -15.03
C ALA A 759 9.77 -19.87 -14.95
N ALA A 760 9.21 -19.18 -13.96
CA ALA A 760 7.79 -18.97 -13.76
C ALA A 760 7.43 -17.53 -14.16
N PHE A 761 6.36 -17.37 -14.94
CA PHE A 761 5.89 -16.08 -15.41
C PHE A 761 4.56 -15.74 -14.78
N VAL A 762 4.37 -14.50 -14.33
CA VAL A 762 3.12 -14.00 -13.77
C VAL A 762 2.53 -13.00 -14.76
N VAL A 763 1.41 -13.38 -15.39
CA VAL A 763 0.71 -12.58 -16.42
C VAL A 763 -0.77 -12.58 -16.09
N PRO A 764 -1.23 -11.71 -15.17
CA PRO A 764 -2.61 -11.64 -14.74
C PRO A 764 -3.57 -11.14 -15.85
N PRO A 765 -4.89 -11.31 -15.68
CA PRO A 765 -5.87 -10.71 -16.58
C PRO A 765 -5.71 -9.18 -16.65
N GLY A 766 -5.81 -8.62 -17.85
CA GLY A 766 -5.62 -7.17 -18.06
C GLY A 766 -4.16 -6.73 -18.13
N SER A 767 -3.19 -7.65 -18.20
CA SER A 767 -1.79 -7.32 -18.48
C SER A 767 -1.61 -6.65 -19.86
N PRO A 768 -0.50 -5.89 -20.06
CA PRO A 768 -0.22 -5.26 -21.35
C PRO A 768 -0.26 -6.24 -22.53
N PRO A 769 -0.67 -5.81 -23.73
CA PRO A 769 -0.65 -6.65 -24.94
C PRO A 769 0.74 -7.24 -25.25
N GLU A 770 1.81 -6.54 -24.84
CA GLU A 770 3.19 -6.95 -25.02
C GLU A 770 3.66 -8.01 -24.00
N ALA A 771 2.90 -8.29 -22.93
CA ALA A 771 3.30 -9.23 -21.89
C ALA A 771 3.50 -10.66 -22.42
N ASP A 772 2.64 -11.11 -23.33
CA ASP A 772 2.81 -12.42 -23.99
C ASP A 772 4.04 -12.47 -24.91
N GLN A 773 4.35 -11.33 -25.55
CA GLN A 773 5.56 -11.19 -26.38
C GLN A 773 6.81 -11.22 -25.51
N GLU A 774 6.77 -10.56 -24.35
CA GLU A 774 7.81 -10.59 -23.33
C GLU A 774 8.08 -12.01 -22.86
N VAL A 775 7.05 -12.73 -22.38
CA VAL A 775 7.19 -14.11 -21.94
C VAL A 775 7.76 -15.01 -23.04
N THR A 776 7.31 -14.83 -24.28
CA THR A 776 7.80 -15.62 -25.42
C THR A 776 9.28 -15.34 -25.71
N ALA A 777 9.69 -14.07 -25.73
CA ALA A 777 11.08 -13.67 -25.97
C ALA A 777 12.02 -14.15 -24.86
N LEU A 778 11.56 -14.09 -23.61
CA LEU A 778 12.33 -14.55 -22.45
C LEU A 778 12.50 -16.07 -22.44
N ARG A 779 11.44 -16.83 -22.75
CA ARG A 779 11.54 -18.29 -22.91
C ARG A 779 12.59 -18.67 -23.97
N ALA A 780 12.62 -17.95 -25.09
CA ALA A 780 13.61 -18.18 -26.14
C ALA A 780 15.04 -17.81 -25.68
N THR A 781 15.20 -16.74 -24.91
CA THR A 781 16.50 -16.29 -24.39
C THR A 781 17.08 -17.23 -23.34
N LEU A 782 16.23 -17.76 -22.44
CA LEU A 782 16.64 -18.70 -21.40
C LEU A 782 17.01 -20.08 -21.97
N GLY A 783 16.41 -20.46 -23.11
CA GLY A 783 16.71 -21.70 -23.81
C GLY A 783 16.29 -22.96 -23.05
N ASP A 784 16.67 -24.13 -23.58
CA ASP A 784 16.25 -25.44 -23.05
C ASP A 784 16.90 -25.82 -21.71
N ALA A 785 17.92 -25.07 -21.27
CA ALA A 785 18.59 -25.30 -19.99
C ALA A 785 17.71 -24.93 -18.78
N VAL A 786 16.77 -23.99 -18.97
CA VAL A 786 15.89 -23.49 -17.91
C VAL A 786 14.52 -24.14 -18.04
N LEU A 787 14.09 -24.87 -17.01
CA LEU A 787 12.80 -25.55 -17.03
C LEU A 787 11.63 -24.55 -17.07
N ASN A 788 10.58 -24.89 -17.81
CA ASN A 788 9.35 -24.11 -17.82
C ASN A 788 8.58 -24.28 -16.50
N GLY A 789 8.52 -23.22 -15.69
CA GLY A 789 7.76 -23.16 -14.43
C GLY A 789 6.28 -22.81 -14.60
N GLY A 790 5.83 -22.51 -15.82
CA GLY A 790 4.45 -22.15 -16.15
C GLY A 790 4.18 -20.65 -16.23
N THR A 791 2.96 -20.30 -16.62
CA THR A 791 2.43 -18.93 -16.59
C THR A 791 1.26 -18.88 -15.63
N PHE A 792 1.29 -17.96 -14.67
CA PHE A 792 0.35 -17.84 -13.56
C PHE A 792 -0.49 -16.58 -13.68
N THR A 793 -1.79 -16.73 -13.46
CA THR A 793 -2.77 -15.62 -13.48
C THR A 793 -3.50 -15.45 -12.14
N HIS A 794 -3.35 -16.41 -11.23
CA HIS A 794 -4.02 -16.46 -9.92
C HIS A 794 -3.01 -16.20 -8.79
N ARG A 795 -3.39 -15.33 -7.85
CA ARG A 795 -2.70 -14.99 -6.61
C ARG A 795 -2.38 -16.25 -5.80
N SER A 796 -3.38 -17.10 -5.56
CA SER A 796 -3.24 -18.32 -4.75
C SER A 796 -2.12 -19.24 -5.26
N ALA A 797 -1.98 -19.37 -6.58
CA ALA A 797 -0.94 -20.17 -7.21
C ALA A 797 0.46 -19.55 -7.03
N VAL A 798 0.57 -18.23 -7.17
CA VAL A 798 1.83 -17.50 -6.95
C VAL A 798 2.26 -17.56 -5.48
N SER A 799 1.33 -17.33 -4.54
CA SER A 799 1.60 -17.48 -3.10
C SER A 799 2.08 -18.89 -2.76
N SER A 800 1.37 -19.92 -3.24
CA SER A 800 1.76 -21.32 -3.00
C SER A 800 3.14 -21.64 -3.57
N LEU A 801 3.47 -21.09 -4.74
CA LEU A 801 4.78 -21.27 -5.38
C LEU A 801 5.89 -20.67 -4.52
N ILE A 802 5.68 -19.46 -3.99
CA ILE A 802 6.64 -18.75 -3.15
C ILE A 802 6.81 -19.45 -1.79
N GLU A 803 5.71 -19.81 -1.14
CA GLU A 803 5.70 -20.49 0.15
C GLU A 803 6.35 -21.87 0.10
N ALA A 804 6.25 -22.56 -1.04
CA ALA A 804 6.93 -23.82 -1.29
C ALA A 804 8.45 -23.68 -1.54
N GLY A 805 9.00 -22.46 -1.51
CA GLY A 805 10.42 -22.20 -1.71
C GLY A 805 10.84 -22.26 -3.18
N PHE A 806 10.13 -21.51 -4.04
CA PHE A 806 10.42 -21.44 -5.46
C PHE A 806 11.92 -21.23 -5.76
N ASP A 807 12.44 -22.06 -6.65
CA ASP A 807 13.81 -22.03 -7.13
C ASP A 807 13.80 -21.59 -8.59
N GLY A 808 14.66 -20.65 -8.98
CA GLY A 808 14.72 -20.14 -10.36
C GLY A 808 14.39 -18.65 -10.53
N LEU A 809 13.79 -18.33 -11.68
CA LEU A 809 13.31 -17.00 -12.08
C LEU A 809 11.81 -16.86 -11.88
N LEU A 810 11.38 -15.86 -11.11
CA LEU A 810 9.99 -15.43 -11.02
C LEU A 810 9.84 -14.07 -11.71
N HIS A 811 9.23 -14.06 -12.89
CA HIS A 811 9.10 -12.88 -13.74
C HIS A 811 7.65 -12.39 -13.81
N PHE A 812 7.37 -11.18 -13.34
CA PHE A 812 6.07 -10.53 -13.46
C PHE A 812 6.06 -9.61 -14.69
N ALA A 813 5.11 -9.84 -15.60
CA ALA A 813 4.84 -8.97 -16.74
C ALA A 813 3.37 -8.52 -16.65
N CYS A 814 3.13 -7.43 -15.90
CA CYS A 814 1.77 -7.04 -15.52
C CYS A 814 1.66 -5.55 -15.19
N HIS A 815 0.44 -5.05 -15.06
CA HIS A 815 0.20 -3.75 -14.44
C HIS A 815 0.29 -3.86 -12.91
N ASN A 816 0.75 -2.78 -12.27
CA ASN A 816 0.70 -2.61 -10.82
C ASN A 816 -0.02 -1.31 -10.52
N ALA A 817 -1.06 -1.39 -9.70
CA ALA A 817 -1.77 -0.22 -9.21
C ALA A 817 -1.10 0.23 -7.90
N PHE A 818 -0.74 1.51 -7.85
CA PHE A 818 -0.18 2.12 -6.65
C PHE A 818 -1.18 3.15 -6.12
N THR A 819 -1.78 2.84 -4.97
CA THR A 819 -2.76 3.69 -4.31
C THR A 819 -2.21 4.19 -2.97
N SER A 820 -2.93 5.08 -2.29
CA SER A 820 -2.63 5.46 -0.90
C SER A 820 -2.61 4.27 0.08
N SER A 821 -3.13 3.11 -0.32
CA SER A 821 -3.19 1.88 0.48
C SER A 821 -2.09 0.86 0.18
N GLY A 822 -1.31 1.02 -0.90
CA GLY A 822 -0.28 0.06 -1.27
C GLY A 822 -0.03 -0.06 -2.76
N SER A 823 1.07 -0.73 -3.07
CA SER A 823 1.30 -1.35 -4.38
C SER A 823 0.51 -2.65 -4.46
N ARG A 824 -0.19 -2.90 -5.57
CA ARG A 824 -0.96 -4.13 -5.80
C ARG A 824 -0.95 -4.59 -7.24
N VAL A 825 -0.96 -5.90 -7.44
CA VAL A 825 -1.17 -6.55 -8.75
C VAL A 825 -2.57 -7.15 -8.78
N ALA A 826 -3.38 -6.77 -9.77
CA ALA A 826 -4.71 -7.35 -9.96
C ALA A 826 -4.59 -8.78 -10.53
N MET A 827 -4.92 -9.81 -9.73
CA MET A 827 -4.91 -11.21 -10.16
C MET A 827 -6.33 -11.72 -10.43
N ALA A 828 -6.45 -12.86 -11.11
CA ALA A 828 -7.74 -13.46 -11.49
C ALA A 828 -8.66 -13.80 -10.30
N ASP A 829 -8.07 -14.09 -9.13
CA ASP A 829 -8.73 -14.48 -7.88
C ASP A 829 -8.56 -13.43 -6.76
N GLY A 830 -8.22 -12.19 -7.12
CA GLY A 830 -8.12 -11.06 -6.18
C GLY A 830 -6.80 -10.29 -6.27
N PRO A 831 -6.65 -9.17 -5.53
CA PRO A 831 -5.41 -8.40 -5.52
C PRO A 831 -4.28 -9.18 -4.81
N PHE A 832 -3.08 -9.13 -5.38
CA PHE A 832 -1.84 -9.57 -4.76
C PHE A 832 -1.06 -8.35 -4.28
N ASP A 833 -0.81 -8.30 -2.98
CA ASP A 833 -0.20 -7.18 -2.26
C ASP A 833 1.08 -7.62 -1.53
N PRO A 834 2.01 -6.72 -1.18
CA PRO A 834 3.20 -7.10 -0.42
C PRO A 834 2.91 -7.78 0.93
N ILE A 835 1.72 -7.59 1.51
CA ILE A 835 1.30 -8.27 2.75
C ILE A 835 1.06 -9.78 2.52
N ASP A 836 0.73 -10.22 1.31
CA ASP A 836 0.60 -11.66 0.99
C ASP A 836 1.94 -12.40 1.12
N LEU A 837 3.07 -11.67 1.14
CA LEU A 837 4.40 -12.23 1.38
C LEU A 837 4.74 -12.36 2.86
N ALA A 838 3.86 -11.96 3.80
CA ALA A 838 4.18 -11.94 5.23
C ALA A 838 4.61 -13.32 5.76
N TYR A 839 3.94 -14.40 5.34
CA TYR A 839 4.34 -15.76 5.71
C TYR A 839 5.72 -16.12 5.16
N ALA A 840 5.97 -15.85 3.86
CA ALA A 840 7.25 -16.13 3.22
C ALA A 840 8.40 -15.32 3.84
N THR A 841 8.13 -14.06 4.21
CA THR A 841 9.05 -13.17 4.93
C THR A 841 9.41 -13.73 6.31
N GLN A 842 8.42 -14.19 7.08
CA GLN A 842 8.64 -14.70 8.43
C GLN A 842 9.32 -16.07 8.43
N SER A 843 8.94 -16.95 7.51
CA SER A 843 9.53 -18.29 7.37
C SER A 843 10.89 -18.26 6.66
N GLY A 844 11.17 -17.23 5.87
CA GLY A 844 12.32 -17.20 4.97
C GLY A 844 12.21 -18.24 3.86
N ALA A 845 11.01 -18.47 3.33
CA ALA A 845 10.68 -19.55 2.40
C ALA A 845 11.63 -19.65 1.20
N LEU A 846 12.18 -18.53 0.73
CA LEU A 846 13.05 -18.46 -0.45
C LEU A 846 14.56 -18.55 -0.11
N ARG A 847 14.97 -18.54 1.17
CA ARG A 847 16.40 -18.47 1.54
C ARG A 847 17.24 -19.63 1.00
N ALA A 848 16.63 -20.80 0.87
CA ALA A 848 17.32 -22.00 0.38
C ALA A 848 17.59 -21.94 -1.13
N SER A 849 16.66 -21.37 -1.89
CA SER A 849 16.67 -21.37 -3.35
C SER A 849 17.21 -20.07 -3.96
N ARG A 850 17.11 -18.95 -3.24
CA ARG A 850 17.63 -17.63 -3.60
C ARG A 850 17.25 -17.20 -5.04
N PRO A 851 15.94 -17.22 -5.38
CA PRO A 851 15.49 -16.94 -6.74
C PRO A 851 15.79 -15.51 -7.16
N LEU A 852 15.85 -15.29 -8.47
CA LEU A 852 15.77 -13.97 -9.08
C LEU A 852 14.30 -13.60 -9.26
N VAL A 853 13.88 -12.48 -8.67
CA VAL A 853 12.55 -11.90 -8.88
C VAL A 853 12.68 -10.70 -9.80
N PHE A 854 11.98 -10.71 -10.91
CA PHE A 854 11.94 -9.60 -11.86
C PHE A 854 10.52 -9.09 -11.99
N PHE A 855 10.32 -7.81 -11.70
CA PHE A 855 9.01 -7.21 -11.54
C PHE A 855 8.81 -6.12 -12.58
N ASN A 856 8.36 -6.50 -13.77
CA ASN A 856 8.00 -5.57 -14.82
C ASN A 856 6.56 -5.06 -14.61
N ALA A 857 6.39 -4.29 -13.54
CA ALA A 857 5.15 -3.62 -13.20
C ALA A 857 5.44 -2.26 -12.55
N CYS A 858 4.73 -1.23 -13.01
CA CYS A 858 4.92 0.19 -12.66
C CYS A 858 4.92 0.46 -11.14
N ARG A 859 5.94 1.15 -10.60
CA ARG A 859 6.10 1.45 -9.15
C ARG A 859 6.27 0.22 -8.23
N SER A 860 6.77 -0.90 -8.75
CA SER A 860 7.05 -2.10 -7.95
C SER A 860 8.17 -1.91 -6.90
N ALA A 861 9.05 -0.91 -7.07
CA ALA A 861 10.07 -0.60 -6.08
C ALA A 861 9.59 0.34 -4.95
N GLY A 862 8.47 1.06 -5.13
CA GLY A 862 7.99 2.10 -4.20
C GLY A 862 7.41 1.56 -2.89
N GLU A 863 7.57 2.34 -1.81
CA GLU A 863 7.21 1.93 -0.45
C GLU A 863 6.06 2.74 0.17
N ILE A 864 5.34 2.11 1.12
CA ILE A 864 4.43 2.79 2.04
C ILE A 864 4.82 2.47 3.49
N ASP A 865 4.79 3.49 4.37
CA ASP A 865 5.01 3.31 5.81
C ASP A 865 3.80 2.61 6.46
N TRP A 866 4.00 1.37 6.91
CA TRP A 866 3.03 0.58 7.67
C TRP A 866 3.65 0.15 9.00
N PHE A 867 3.04 0.52 10.14
CA PHE A 867 3.54 0.18 11.48
C PHE A 867 5.06 0.31 11.63
N SER A 868 5.60 1.52 11.34
CA SER A 868 7.03 1.85 11.42
C SER A 868 7.99 1.07 10.51
N THR A 869 7.47 0.28 9.56
CA THR A 869 8.26 -0.45 8.56
C THR A 869 7.73 -0.19 7.17
N SER A 870 8.61 -0.05 6.18
CA SER A 870 8.20 0.06 4.80
C SER A 870 7.58 -1.24 4.26
N LEU A 871 6.37 -1.18 3.71
CA LEU A 871 5.80 -2.21 2.83
C LEU A 871 6.06 -1.80 1.37
N GLY A 872 6.92 -2.56 0.70
CA GLY A 872 7.19 -2.51 -0.74
C GLY A 872 7.60 -3.90 -1.23
N TRP A 873 7.51 -4.19 -2.53
CA TRP A 873 7.79 -5.54 -3.05
C TRP A 873 9.23 -5.97 -2.82
N ALA A 874 10.20 -5.10 -3.11
CA ALA A 874 11.62 -5.38 -2.95
C ALA A 874 11.96 -5.84 -1.51
N PRO A 875 11.67 -5.08 -0.43
CA PRO A 875 11.96 -5.52 0.92
C PRO A 875 11.28 -6.83 1.31
N GLN A 876 10.04 -7.10 0.85
CA GLN A 876 9.33 -8.33 1.20
C GLN A 876 9.97 -9.56 0.54
N PHE A 877 10.24 -9.51 -0.77
CA PHE A 877 10.91 -10.62 -1.46
C PHE A 877 12.33 -10.85 -0.92
N LEU A 878 13.09 -9.79 -0.66
CA LEU A 878 14.44 -9.90 -0.13
C LEU A 878 14.46 -10.47 1.29
N ARG A 879 13.52 -10.07 2.17
CA ARG A 879 13.40 -10.65 3.52
C ARG A 879 12.91 -12.11 3.49
N ALA A 880 12.06 -12.46 2.53
CA ALA A 880 11.66 -13.84 2.26
C ALA A 880 12.83 -14.72 1.78
N GLY A 881 13.93 -14.12 1.32
CA GLY A 881 15.17 -14.80 0.95
C GLY A 881 15.47 -14.82 -0.55
N ALA A 882 14.82 -13.99 -1.37
CA ALA A 882 15.17 -13.82 -2.78
C ALA A 882 16.64 -13.38 -2.92
N GLY A 883 17.34 -13.93 -3.92
CA GLY A 883 18.75 -13.62 -4.15
C GLY A 883 18.96 -12.26 -4.80
N ALA A 884 18.03 -11.86 -5.65
CA ALA A 884 17.96 -10.54 -6.26
C ALA A 884 16.53 -10.16 -6.59
N PHE A 885 16.26 -8.85 -6.61
CA PHE A 885 14.99 -8.27 -7.03
C PHE A 885 15.25 -7.14 -8.02
N VAL A 886 14.54 -7.13 -9.15
CA VAL A 886 14.58 -6.05 -10.13
C VAL A 886 13.18 -5.49 -10.31
N GLY A 887 13.00 -4.18 -10.19
CA GLY A 887 11.71 -3.53 -10.37
C GLY A 887 11.84 -2.10 -10.85
N THR A 888 10.73 -1.38 -11.02
CA THR A 888 10.71 0.01 -11.50
C THR A 888 10.25 0.99 -10.42
N LEU A 889 10.90 2.15 -10.34
CA LEU A 889 10.62 3.24 -9.41
C LEU A 889 9.37 4.05 -9.82
N TRP A 890 9.11 4.19 -11.12
CA TRP A 890 7.96 4.90 -11.69
C TRP A 890 7.34 4.11 -12.86
N PRO A 891 6.14 4.50 -13.35
CA PRO A 891 5.51 3.85 -14.49
C PRO A 891 6.33 3.97 -15.78
N VAL A 892 6.47 2.86 -16.50
CA VAL A 892 7.26 2.75 -17.74
C VAL A 892 6.38 2.28 -18.89
N ARG A 893 6.83 2.52 -20.13
CA ARG A 893 6.13 2.02 -21.32
C ARG A 893 6.43 0.54 -21.55
N SER A 894 5.43 -0.22 -21.97
CA SER A 894 5.54 -1.67 -22.18
C SER A 894 6.62 -2.04 -23.21
N ASP A 895 6.75 -1.27 -24.30
CA ASP A 895 7.75 -1.50 -25.34
C ASP A 895 9.19 -1.29 -24.85
N SER A 896 9.46 -0.18 -24.17
CA SER A 896 10.76 0.10 -23.57
C SER A 896 11.11 -0.89 -22.45
N ALA A 897 10.12 -1.29 -21.66
CA ALA A 897 10.30 -2.25 -20.58
C ALA A 897 10.67 -3.65 -21.10
N LEU A 898 10.01 -4.11 -22.17
CA LEU A 898 10.36 -5.32 -22.90
C LEU A 898 11.80 -5.27 -23.43
N LEU A 899 12.20 -4.13 -24.01
CA LEU A 899 13.56 -3.95 -24.53
C LEU A 899 14.61 -3.99 -23.42
N PHE A 900 14.31 -3.39 -22.26
CA PHE A 900 15.18 -3.48 -21.09
C PHE A 900 15.30 -4.93 -20.59
N ALA A 901 14.19 -5.64 -20.40
CA ALA A 901 14.18 -7.02 -19.92
C ALA A 901 15.00 -7.92 -20.87
N ASN A 902 14.77 -7.83 -22.18
CA ASN A 902 15.53 -8.60 -23.18
C ASN A 902 17.04 -8.31 -23.11
N ALA A 903 17.43 -7.03 -23.03
CA ALA A 903 18.83 -6.66 -22.92
C ALA A 903 19.45 -7.19 -21.61
N PHE A 904 18.73 -7.06 -20.49
CA PHE A 904 19.16 -7.54 -19.18
C PHE A 904 19.40 -9.06 -19.17
N TYR A 905 18.43 -9.87 -19.60
CA TYR A 905 18.60 -11.32 -19.61
C TYR A 905 19.64 -11.80 -20.63
N ASN A 906 19.76 -11.14 -21.78
CA ASN A 906 20.83 -11.46 -22.73
C ASN A 906 22.22 -11.26 -22.10
N HIS A 907 22.42 -10.19 -21.33
CA HIS A 907 23.69 -9.93 -20.66
C HIS A 907 23.91 -10.87 -19.46
N LEU A 908 22.89 -11.08 -18.63
CA LEU A 908 22.99 -11.92 -17.43
C LEU A 908 23.14 -13.42 -17.76
N VAL A 909 22.32 -13.92 -18.70
CA VAL A 909 22.22 -15.35 -19.01
C VAL A 909 23.10 -15.72 -20.20
N THR A 910 22.89 -15.09 -21.36
CA THR A 910 23.59 -15.47 -22.59
C THR A 910 25.08 -15.09 -22.57
N LYS A 911 25.40 -13.89 -22.09
CA LYS A 911 26.80 -13.41 -21.97
C LYS A 911 27.47 -13.79 -20.65
N GLY A 912 26.71 -14.33 -19.69
CA GLY A 912 27.22 -14.74 -18.38
C GLY A 912 27.79 -13.60 -17.54
N GLN A 913 27.35 -12.36 -17.76
CA GLN A 913 27.79 -11.22 -16.98
C GLN A 913 27.11 -11.21 -15.60
N ASN A 914 27.72 -10.52 -14.64
CA ASN A 914 27.14 -10.37 -13.31
C ASN A 914 25.93 -9.41 -13.32
N LEU A 915 25.15 -9.43 -12.24
CA LEU A 915 23.91 -8.67 -12.06
C LEU A 915 24.10 -7.17 -12.29
N GLY A 916 25.18 -6.60 -11.75
CA GLY A 916 25.50 -5.18 -11.89
C GLY A 916 25.79 -4.81 -13.35
N GLU A 917 26.67 -5.56 -14.01
CA GLU A 917 27.06 -5.31 -15.39
C GLU A 917 25.87 -5.53 -16.35
N ALA A 918 25.07 -6.58 -16.13
CA ALA A 918 23.87 -6.83 -16.90
C ALA A 918 22.86 -5.67 -16.80
N SER A 919 22.70 -5.07 -15.62
CA SER A 919 21.90 -3.86 -15.43
C SER A 919 22.47 -2.67 -16.20
N LEU A 920 23.77 -2.38 -16.03
CA LEU A 920 24.44 -1.26 -16.71
C LEU A 920 24.29 -1.36 -18.23
N GLN A 921 24.54 -2.53 -18.80
CA GLN A 921 24.45 -2.73 -20.25
C GLN A 921 23.01 -2.66 -20.76
N ALA A 922 22.02 -3.17 -20.00
CA ALA A 922 20.62 -3.02 -20.36
C ALA A 922 20.20 -1.55 -20.43
N ARG A 923 20.66 -0.71 -19.49
CA ARG A 923 20.40 0.73 -19.52
C ARG A 923 21.01 1.40 -20.75
N ARG A 924 22.29 1.11 -21.02
CA ARG A 924 23.01 1.64 -22.19
C ARG A 924 22.35 1.23 -23.51
N ALA A 925 21.77 0.04 -23.58
CA ALA A 925 21.11 -0.46 -24.78
C ALA A 925 19.82 0.31 -25.13
N ILE A 926 19.11 0.85 -24.15
CA ILE A 926 17.80 1.49 -24.35
C ILE A 926 17.77 3.00 -24.08
N ARG A 927 18.90 3.62 -23.71
CA ARG A 927 18.97 5.06 -23.36
C ARG A 927 18.64 6.05 -24.49
N ASP A 928 18.71 5.61 -25.74
CA ASP A 928 18.53 6.47 -26.92
C ASP A 928 17.12 6.35 -27.53
N GLN A 929 16.14 5.85 -26.77
CA GLN A 929 14.75 5.67 -27.21
C GLN A 929 13.89 6.93 -27.08
N GLY A 930 14.20 7.93 -27.91
CA GLY A 930 13.25 9.01 -28.18
C GLY A 930 12.88 9.89 -26.97
N GLY A 931 13.71 9.93 -25.93
CA GLY A 931 13.47 10.72 -24.72
C GLY A 931 12.66 10.01 -23.61
N ASP A 932 12.35 8.72 -23.76
CA ASP A 932 11.66 7.92 -22.73
C ASP A 932 12.61 7.51 -21.58
N PRO A 933 12.45 8.03 -20.35
CA PRO A 933 13.36 7.78 -19.22
C PRO A 933 13.30 6.37 -18.62
N THR A 934 12.66 5.39 -19.28
CA THR A 934 12.49 4.01 -18.78
C THR A 934 13.80 3.35 -18.31
N TRP A 935 14.93 3.63 -18.98
CA TRP A 935 16.22 3.03 -18.58
C TRP A 935 16.72 3.48 -17.21
N LEU A 936 16.30 4.65 -16.71
CA LEU A 936 16.63 5.13 -15.37
C LEU A 936 15.62 4.64 -14.31
N ALA A 937 14.47 4.09 -14.74
CA ALA A 937 13.40 3.68 -13.84
C ALA A 937 13.73 2.41 -13.05
N TYR A 938 14.58 1.55 -13.60
CA TYR A 938 14.86 0.26 -12.98
C TYR A 938 15.73 0.42 -11.73
N ALA A 939 15.32 -0.18 -10.63
CA ALA A 939 16.11 -0.36 -9.41
C ALA A 939 16.46 -1.84 -9.27
N VAL A 940 17.74 -2.14 -9.09
CA VAL A 940 18.26 -3.50 -8.98
C VAL A 940 18.74 -3.73 -7.56
N TYR A 941 18.21 -4.74 -6.89
CA TYR A 941 18.57 -5.13 -5.53
C TYR A 941 19.27 -6.49 -5.55
N GLY A 942 20.42 -6.61 -4.88
CA GLY A 942 21.23 -7.83 -4.97
C GLY A 942 22.68 -7.66 -4.59
N SER A 943 23.49 -8.68 -4.90
CA SER A 943 24.95 -8.52 -4.97
C SER A 943 25.32 -8.14 -6.40
N PRO A 944 26.11 -7.06 -6.63
CA PRO A 944 26.46 -6.66 -8.00
C PRO A 944 27.22 -7.75 -8.74
N ALA A 945 28.10 -8.47 -8.04
CA ALA A 945 28.87 -9.57 -8.59
C ALA A 945 28.14 -10.94 -8.58
N ALA A 946 26.81 -10.98 -8.44
CA ALA A 946 26.04 -12.21 -8.58
C ALA A 946 25.94 -12.62 -10.05
N CYS A 947 26.23 -13.88 -10.39
CA CYS A 947 26.06 -14.41 -11.74
C CYS A 947 24.86 -15.36 -11.82
N ALA A 948 24.27 -15.50 -13.01
CA ALA A 948 23.32 -16.56 -13.28
C ALA A 948 23.98 -17.95 -13.20
N ALA A 949 23.33 -18.87 -12.52
CA ALA A 949 23.66 -20.30 -12.50
C ALA A 949 22.45 -21.07 -13.06
N PRO A 950 22.45 -21.38 -14.37
CA PRO A 950 21.37 -22.14 -15.00
C PRO A 950 21.29 -23.59 -14.50
#